data_AF-A0A3D4XSH0-F1
#
_entry.id   AF-A0A3D4XSH0-F1
#
_cell.length_a   1.000
_cell.length_b   1.000
_cell.length_c   1.000
_cell.angle_alpha   90.00
_cell.angle_beta   90.00
_cell.angle_gamma   90.00
#
_symmetry.space_group_name_H-M   'P 1'
#
loop_
_entity.id
_entity.type
_entity.pdbx_description
1 polymer ?
#
loop_
_entity_poly.entity_id
_entity_poly.type
_entity_poly.pdbx_seq_one_letter_code
_entity_poly.pdbx_strand_id
1 'polypeptide(L)'
;NIHSSVGGVRYADIAASATAWHQKALAVNDEKDIPFLGLFKERQDGAGHSYGNVAVREYIHMTDEAILYIPQEKSPQASDTAYLDLGYEKRTPEQIDAFGVTPAYRHFAQNLYTERDLRPAALRDIMAFPVSVATANSVEDFDNILGKQNLRGNVNYLIHGLSVTKADDLFKIVFTRNNTQTRLLALETHLKKRFIDDFHLVSCALNVVGDALTVTNVPAGSLLFDYLNTIKTAREPLALSDVQPAHQITKTLASGAMSHGALLGEAHEAVAQGTNIVGALSNSGEGGEHFSRFNSIKSSKIKQFASGRFGVWTGYLADPTLEEIEIKIAQGAKPGEGGQLPAMKVSVEIAALRGGTPKVELVSPPPHHDTYSIEDLGQLIHDAKAARVKVGVKLVSSEGIGTIAVGVAKAGADVINIAGNTGGTGAAAVTSLKNAGRSPEIGIAEVHQALSVNGLRDKVVLRCSGAHQSGLDVVKSAILGADSFEFGTTALMMLRCVMAKNCNIKCPAGLTTAHEEFKGDARVLAQYFMNVAHEVRELLAALGYQSLRAIRGKTDLLHLIDHPCMVGQLNFTKMLHEVEEIKIEKPIYLEAGFDIDDKILSRVQAFLADGQSEQIIIEGDEFKLNNNDKTVGGQVSIDIERLLNYTHKTAAKFIYTHGNGRRYLAPETVVIRTHGSAGQSYGAFLNDGMKLHHLGTANDGVGKSASGGVLVVESPGGGIKTQGNNVLIGNFALFGATGGKTFINGEAGDRFAVRNSGAMAVVEGVGDFGCEYMTNGAVLNIGTFGKGFCNGMSGGNAYQYDPDNKLTALYDKTSVELHTLTEETDTAKAHEQIILAMLEDHAQYANSSKARNLLANWEKERHSFKFAVPLWLYKTQTASYLKSSMDEKEMIEELAVALAQEKIAQVKLAYQSGRFLFDGDVPAYGDTDSVLAVNLINSFAVLKKAQALAGDMLKTAPESARTAMHIEQAAKKLILSRPRKLQDALLKTTREAYAAYSHEQLAVLIASKRLNDYKTALINRSVQSINSMGSTVWIIEQSRINRAALAQVPCVDKQLATLVGREFTQELAG
;
A
#
# COMPACT_ATOMS: atom_id res chain seq x y z
N ASN A 1 23.46 21.54 18.59
CA ASN A 1 23.55 20.69 17.37
C ASN A 1 22.21 20.19 16.84
N ILE A 2 21.05 20.71 17.30
CA ILE A 2 19.74 20.39 16.72
C ILE A 2 19.27 21.63 15.96
N HIS A 3 19.01 21.49 14.66
CA HIS A 3 18.43 22.55 13.84
C HIS A 3 16.91 22.42 13.85
N SER A 4 16.20 23.41 14.40
CA SER A 4 14.74 23.47 14.27
C SER A 4 14.37 24.38 13.11
N SER A 5 13.80 23.81 12.05
CA SER A 5 13.42 24.56 10.84
C SER A 5 12.28 25.56 11.08
N VAL A 6 11.48 25.38 12.14
CA VAL A 6 10.31 26.21 12.46
C VAL A 6 10.37 26.83 13.85
N GLY A 7 11.53 26.85 14.52
CA GLY A 7 11.63 27.32 15.91
C GLY A 7 10.90 26.40 16.90
N GLY A 8 10.44 26.95 18.03
CA GLY A 8 9.67 26.20 19.03
C GLY A 8 10.10 26.49 20.46
N VAL A 9 10.14 25.42 21.26
CA VAL A 9 10.36 25.46 22.72
C VAL A 9 11.75 26.00 23.06
N ARG A 10 11.83 26.97 23.97
CA ARG A 10 13.08 27.54 24.50
C ARG A 10 13.40 26.91 25.85
N TYR A 11 14.61 27.14 26.34
CA TYR A 11 15.03 26.64 27.66
C TYR A 11 14.06 27.02 28.79
N ALA A 12 13.59 28.27 28.81
CA ALA A 12 12.62 28.73 29.82
C ALA A 12 11.29 27.95 29.77
N ASP A 13 10.82 27.61 28.57
CA ASP A 13 9.58 26.86 28.39
C ASP A 13 9.75 25.40 28.86
N ILE A 14 10.92 24.78 28.59
CA ILE A 14 11.27 23.45 29.12
C ILE A 14 11.37 23.48 30.64
N ALA A 15 12.08 24.46 31.20
CA ALA A 15 12.25 24.60 32.65
C ALA A 15 10.89 24.78 33.34
N ALA A 16 10.02 25.66 32.83
CA ALA A 16 8.68 25.85 33.34
C ALA A 16 7.84 24.57 33.30
N SER A 17 7.88 23.84 32.17
CA SER A 17 7.17 22.56 32.04
C SER A 17 7.69 21.51 33.03
N ALA A 18 9.01 21.37 33.15
CA ALA A 18 9.64 20.43 34.09
C ALA A 18 9.30 20.78 35.54
N THR A 19 9.32 22.06 35.92
CA THR A 19 8.90 22.52 37.24
C THR A 19 7.42 22.22 37.50
N ALA A 20 6.54 22.49 36.54
CA ALA A 20 5.11 22.20 36.67
C ALA A 20 4.84 20.69 36.86
N TRP A 21 5.52 19.84 36.08
CA TRP A 21 5.43 18.38 36.22
C TRP A 21 6.03 17.87 37.52
N HIS A 22 7.13 18.45 38.00
CA HIS A 22 7.70 18.14 39.30
C HIS A 22 6.70 18.45 40.42
N GLN A 23 6.08 19.65 40.40
CA GLN A 23 5.05 20.01 41.38
C GLN A 23 3.85 19.09 41.32
N LYS A 24 3.40 18.72 40.12
CA LYS A 24 2.28 17.78 39.95
C LYS A 24 2.61 16.39 40.51
N ALA A 25 3.84 15.91 40.34
CA ALA A 25 4.28 14.62 40.86
C ALA A 25 4.24 14.57 42.39
N LEU A 26 4.45 15.70 43.09
CA LEU A 26 4.32 15.78 44.55
C LEU A 26 2.88 15.57 45.04
N ALA A 27 1.88 15.74 44.17
CA ALA A 27 0.47 15.56 44.48
C ALA A 27 -0.07 14.16 44.09
N VAL A 28 0.75 13.31 43.47
CA VAL A 28 0.38 11.94 43.08
C VAL A 28 0.55 11.04 44.30
N ASN A 29 -0.55 10.50 44.83
CA ASN A 29 -0.52 9.57 45.96
C ASN A 29 -0.75 8.12 45.48
N ASP A 30 -1.59 7.94 44.46
CA ASP A 30 -1.92 6.65 43.85
C ASP A 30 -1.79 6.69 42.31
N GLU A 31 -1.80 5.52 41.65
CA GLU A 31 -1.71 5.41 40.18
C GLU A 31 -2.81 6.19 39.43
N LYS A 32 -4.01 6.27 39.99
CA LYS A 32 -5.15 7.02 39.41
C LYS A 32 -4.90 8.54 39.33
N ASP A 33 -3.97 9.07 40.13
CA ASP A 33 -3.62 10.49 40.15
C ASP A 33 -2.67 10.86 39.00
N ILE A 34 -2.09 9.84 38.34
CA ILE A 34 -1.24 10.02 37.16
C ILE A 34 -2.13 10.41 35.97
N PRO A 35 -1.92 11.58 35.35
CA PRO A 35 -2.80 12.07 34.30
C PRO A 35 -2.66 11.23 33.02
N PHE A 36 -3.80 10.77 32.50
CA PHE A 36 -3.88 10.11 31.20
C PHE A 36 -3.99 11.14 30.07
N LEU A 37 -2.85 11.50 29.48
CA LEU A 37 -2.73 12.57 28.47
C LEU A 37 -3.36 12.27 27.08
N GLY A 38 -3.83 11.05 26.84
CA GLY A 38 -4.45 10.68 25.56
C GLY A 38 -3.49 10.67 24.36
N LEU A 39 -2.19 10.42 24.59
CA LEU A 39 -1.16 10.48 23.53
C LEU A 39 -1.36 9.40 22.45
N PHE A 40 -1.86 8.22 22.82
CA PHE A 40 -2.08 7.12 21.87
C PHE A 40 -3.51 7.06 21.34
N LYS A 41 -4.51 7.02 22.23
CA LYS A 41 -5.93 7.17 21.89
C LYS A 41 -6.42 8.50 22.46
N GLU A 42 -7.18 9.23 21.66
CA GLU A 42 -7.69 10.54 22.06
C GLU A 42 -8.58 10.43 23.30
N ARG A 43 -8.51 11.46 24.14
CA ARG A 43 -9.42 11.72 25.26
C ARG A 43 -9.98 13.13 25.12
N GLN A 44 -11.16 13.36 25.69
CA GLN A 44 -11.87 14.65 25.59
C GLN A 44 -11.01 15.82 26.09
N ASP A 45 -10.28 15.63 27.19
CA ASP A 45 -9.38 16.63 27.78
C ASP A 45 -7.89 16.36 27.48
N GLY A 46 -7.60 15.52 26.48
CA GLY A 46 -6.23 15.09 26.12
C GLY A 46 -5.60 15.91 25.00
N ALA A 47 -4.44 15.44 24.50
CA ALA A 47 -3.81 16.01 23.32
C ALA A 47 -4.74 15.96 22.08
N GLY A 48 -4.61 16.94 21.18
CA GLY A 48 -5.34 16.95 19.91
C GLY A 48 -4.87 15.86 18.95
N HIS A 49 -5.79 15.29 18.16
CA HIS A 49 -5.49 14.28 17.13
C HIS A 49 -6.08 14.74 15.80
N SER A 50 -5.34 14.53 14.69
CA SER A 50 -5.87 14.88 13.36
C SER A 50 -7.18 14.16 13.05
N TYR A 51 -7.33 12.91 13.49
CA TYR A 51 -8.58 12.14 13.39
C TYR A 51 -9.16 11.92 14.79
N GLY A 52 -9.59 13.01 15.42
CA GLY A 52 -10.23 12.99 16.73
C GLY A 52 -11.71 12.61 16.70
N ASN A 53 -12.36 12.59 17.86
CA ASN A 53 -13.73 12.15 18.10
C ASN A 53 -14.74 12.99 17.30
N VAL A 54 -14.50 14.30 17.18
CA VAL A 54 -15.31 15.19 16.33
C VAL A 54 -15.23 14.72 14.88
N ALA A 55 -14.02 14.57 14.33
CA ALA A 55 -13.84 14.09 12.97
C ALA A 55 -14.52 12.72 12.76
N VAL A 56 -14.29 11.74 13.65
CA VAL A 56 -14.90 10.40 13.56
C VAL A 56 -16.42 10.46 13.50
N ARG A 57 -17.06 11.25 14.36
CA ARG A 57 -18.51 11.43 14.37
C ARG A 57 -19.03 12.07 13.08
N GLU A 58 -18.35 13.09 12.58
CA GLU A 58 -18.77 13.75 11.35
C GLU A 58 -18.59 12.86 10.11
N TYR A 59 -17.56 12.00 10.09
CA TYR A 59 -17.46 10.95 9.06
C TYR A 59 -18.64 9.99 9.10
N ILE A 60 -19.11 9.59 10.29
CA ILE A 60 -20.30 8.73 10.41
C ILE A 60 -21.51 9.42 9.76
N HIS A 61 -21.75 10.70 10.06
CA HIS A 61 -22.83 11.47 9.44
C HIS A 61 -22.72 11.50 7.92
N MET A 62 -21.53 11.73 7.36
CA MET A 62 -21.32 11.70 5.91
C MET A 62 -21.54 10.30 5.31
N THR A 63 -21.18 9.23 6.03
CA THR A 63 -21.38 7.85 5.53
C THR A 63 -22.83 7.35 5.62
N ASP A 64 -23.67 8.01 6.41
CA ASP A 64 -25.09 7.73 6.53
C ASP A 64 -25.95 8.66 5.63
N GLU A 65 -25.35 9.70 5.05
CA GLU A 65 -25.98 10.55 4.03
C GLU A 65 -26.31 9.75 2.76
N ALA A 66 -27.45 10.05 2.13
CA ALA A 66 -27.80 9.46 0.84
C ALA A 66 -26.80 9.89 -0.25
N ILE A 67 -26.59 9.01 -1.24
CA ILE A 67 -25.74 9.33 -2.39
C ILE A 67 -26.54 10.26 -3.33
N LEU A 68 -26.06 11.50 -3.50
CA LEU A 68 -26.81 12.57 -4.17
C LEU A 68 -26.50 12.71 -5.67
N TYR A 69 -25.40 12.12 -6.16
CA TYR A 69 -25.05 12.17 -7.59
C TYR A 69 -25.72 11.08 -8.43
N ILE A 70 -26.56 10.24 -7.80
CA ILE A 70 -27.35 9.20 -8.48
C ILE A 70 -28.79 9.71 -8.57
N PRO A 71 -29.46 9.63 -9.74
CA PRO A 71 -30.86 9.99 -9.86
C PRO A 71 -31.72 9.19 -8.87
N GLN A 72 -32.48 9.88 -8.01
CA GLN A 72 -33.34 9.22 -7.02
C GLN A 72 -34.72 8.84 -7.59
N GLU A 73 -35.14 9.43 -8.71
CA GLU A 73 -36.44 9.16 -9.32
C GLU A 73 -36.38 7.99 -10.29
N LYS A 74 -37.28 7.00 -10.10
CA LYS A 74 -37.62 6.05 -11.16
C LYS A 74 -38.27 6.84 -12.29
N SER A 75 -37.73 6.73 -13.50
CA SER A 75 -38.35 7.30 -14.70
C SER A 75 -39.85 6.98 -14.73
N PRO A 76 -40.75 7.99 -14.93
CA PRO A 76 -42.20 7.77 -14.97
C PRO A 76 -42.63 6.90 -16.16
N GLN A 77 -41.77 6.77 -17.18
CA GLN A 77 -41.84 5.71 -18.18
C GLN A 77 -40.82 4.62 -17.86
N ALA A 78 -41.23 3.36 -17.90
CA ALA A 78 -40.30 2.24 -17.92
C ALA A 78 -39.35 2.40 -19.12
N SER A 79 -38.12 2.84 -18.84
CA SER A 79 -37.04 2.84 -19.81
C SER A 79 -36.16 1.63 -19.52
N ASP A 80 -35.80 0.88 -20.56
CA ASP A 80 -34.84 -0.23 -20.51
C ASP A 80 -33.41 0.24 -20.14
N THR A 81 -33.23 1.52 -19.76
CA THR A 81 -31.95 2.06 -19.29
C THR A 81 -31.99 2.64 -17.87
N ALA A 82 -33.18 2.73 -17.24
CA ALA A 82 -33.34 3.33 -15.91
C ALA A 82 -32.60 2.55 -14.79
N TYR A 83 -32.19 1.31 -15.06
CA TYR A 83 -31.38 0.47 -14.17
C TYR A 83 -29.87 0.56 -14.41
N LEU A 84 -29.40 1.33 -15.41
CA LEU A 84 -28.00 1.32 -15.84
C LEU A 84 -27.08 2.20 -14.99
N ASP A 85 -27.57 3.28 -14.36
CA ASP A 85 -26.72 4.15 -13.52
C ASP A 85 -26.85 3.83 -12.03
N LEU A 86 -26.14 2.80 -11.59
CA LEU A 86 -26.07 2.41 -10.18
C LEU A 86 -25.07 3.27 -9.37
N GLY A 87 -24.41 4.25 -10.01
CA GLY A 87 -23.36 5.09 -9.42
C GLY A 87 -22.00 4.41 -9.26
N TYR A 88 -21.87 3.13 -9.64
CA TYR A 88 -20.60 2.39 -9.54
C TYR A 88 -19.66 2.57 -10.73
N GLU A 89 -20.16 3.23 -11.79
CA GLU A 89 -19.42 3.52 -13.02
C GLU A 89 -18.70 4.86 -12.95
N LYS A 90 -17.63 4.99 -13.75
CA LYS A 90 -16.84 6.22 -13.87
C LYS A 90 -17.73 7.40 -14.27
N ARG A 91 -17.62 8.51 -13.53
CA ARG A 91 -18.32 9.76 -13.84
C ARG A 91 -17.63 10.51 -14.97
N THR A 92 -18.43 11.15 -15.80
CA THR A 92 -17.97 12.10 -16.83
C THR A 92 -17.50 13.41 -16.19
N PRO A 93 -16.61 14.18 -16.86
CA PRO A 93 -16.23 15.52 -16.41
C PRO A 93 -17.44 16.41 -16.08
N GLU A 94 -18.46 16.39 -16.94
CA GLU A 94 -19.67 17.21 -16.81
C GLU A 94 -20.48 16.84 -15.58
N GLN A 95 -20.58 15.54 -15.25
CA GLN A 95 -21.26 15.07 -14.04
C GLN A 95 -20.54 15.50 -12.76
N ILE A 96 -19.20 15.50 -12.77
CA ILE A 96 -18.39 15.92 -11.61
C ILE A 96 -18.52 17.44 -11.42
N ASP A 97 -18.49 18.21 -12.50
CA ASP A 97 -18.58 19.67 -12.45
C ASP A 97 -19.97 20.17 -12.05
N ALA A 98 -21.03 19.45 -12.44
CA ALA A 98 -22.41 19.77 -12.08
C ALA A 98 -22.78 19.36 -10.63
N PHE A 99 -21.90 18.64 -9.93
CA PHE A 99 -22.15 18.21 -8.55
C PHE A 99 -22.17 19.39 -7.58
N GLY A 100 -23.05 19.35 -6.58
CA GLY A 100 -23.11 20.35 -5.50
C GLY A 100 -22.55 19.79 -4.18
N VAL A 101 -21.88 20.63 -3.39
CA VAL A 101 -21.36 20.20 -2.08
C VAL A 101 -22.51 19.79 -1.16
N THR A 102 -22.41 18.59 -0.58
CA THR A 102 -23.49 18.02 0.22
C THR A 102 -23.63 18.66 1.60
N PRO A 103 -24.85 18.68 2.19
CA PRO A 103 -25.07 19.23 3.53
C PRO A 103 -24.21 18.57 4.62
N ALA A 104 -24.07 17.23 4.60
CA ALA A 104 -23.24 16.54 5.60
C ALA A 104 -21.77 16.95 5.49
N TYR A 105 -21.24 17.15 4.29
CA TYR A 105 -19.87 17.63 4.11
C TYR A 105 -19.67 19.06 4.60
N ARG A 106 -20.63 19.96 4.38
CA ARG A 106 -20.58 21.33 4.91
C ARG A 106 -20.48 21.33 6.43
N HIS A 107 -21.32 20.52 7.08
CA HIS A 107 -21.31 20.39 8.53
C HIS A 107 -19.99 19.78 9.03
N PHE A 108 -19.50 18.73 8.37
CA PHE A 108 -18.21 18.12 8.62
C PHE A 108 -17.07 19.15 8.57
N ALA A 109 -16.97 19.92 7.48
CA ALA A 109 -15.90 20.89 7.30
C ALA A 109 -15.95 21.98 8.37
N GLN A 110 -17.13 22.54 8.64
CA GLN A 110 -17.32 23.56 9.67
C GLN A 110 -16.90 23.07 11.07
N ASN A 111 -17.41 21.91 11.50
CA ASN A 111 -17.12 21.36 12.81
C ASN A 111 -15.66 20.94 12.94
N LEU A 112 -15.07 20.38 11.89
CA LEU A 112 -13.65 20.02 11.85
C LEU A 112 -12.76 21.25 11.98
N TYR A 113 -13.06 22.34 11.27
CA TYR A 113 -12.28 23.57 11.36
C TYR A 113 -12.40 24.21 12.74
N THR A 114 -13.59 24.20 13.33
CA THR A 114 -13.81 24.71 14.69
C THR A 114 -13.00 23.92 15.72
N GLU A 115 -12.99 22.58 15.62
CA GLU A 115 -12.18 21.74 16.51
C GLU A 115 -10.69 21.99 16.33
N ARG A 116 -10.20 22.16 15.09
CA ARG A 116 -8.78 22.43 14.81
C ARG A 116 -8.34 23.83 15.26
N ASP A 117 -9.22 24.82 15.19
CA ASP A 117 -9.01 26.17 15.72
C ASP A 117 -8.94 26.19 17.26
N LEU A 118 -9.52 25.18 17.94
CA LEU A 118 -9.45 25.03 19.40
C LEU A 118 -8.26 24.15 19.82
N ARG A 119 -8.06 23.03 19.11
CA ARG A 119 -7.11 21.96 19.45
C ARG A 119 -6.28 21.60 18.20
N PRO A 120 -5.33 22.46 17.80
CA PRO A 120 -4.51 22.23 16.62
C PRO A 120 -3.69 20.94 16.76
N ALA A 121 -3.64 20.13 15.70
CA ALA A 121 -2.96 18.84 15.68
C ALA A 121 -1.83 18.77 14.63
N ALA A 122 -1.72 19.77 13.76
CA ALA A 122 -0.68 19.90 12.75
C ALA A 122 -0.26 21.37 12.56
N LEU A 123 0.91 21.60 11.94
CA LEU A 123 1.39 22.96 11.66
C LEU A 123 0.41 23.74 10.78
N ARG A 124 -0.28 23.08 9.86
CA ARG A 124 -1.30 23.70 9.01
C ARG A 124 -2.52 24.21 9.76
N ASP A 125 -2.80 23.71 10.96
CA ASP A 125 -3.94 24.17 11.76
C ASP A 125 -3.65 25.55 12.37
N ILE A 126 -2.38 25.88 12.60
CA ILE A 126 -1.91 27.21 13.04
C ILE A 126 -1.39 28.08 11.87
N MET A 127 -1.79 27.74 10.63
CA MET A 127 -1.59 28.57 9.45
C MET A 127 -2.94 29.09 8.96
N ALA A 128 -3.13 30.40 8.89
CA ALA A 128 -4.33 31.02 8.34
C ALA A 128 -4.10 31.53 6.91
N PHE A 129 -5.20 31.69 6.17
CA PHE A 129 -5.25 32.47 4.93
C PHE A 129 -5.26 33.97 5.23
N PRO A 130 -5.11 34.84 4.21
CA PRO A 130 -5.16 36.28 4.39
C PRO A 130 -6.44 36.71 5.10
N VAL A 131 -6.29 37.53 6.15
CA VAL A 131 -7.43 38.07 6.90
C VAL A 131 -8.11 39.19 6.13
N SER A 132 -9.41 39.41 6.37
CA SER A 132 -10.17 40.48 5.73
C SER A 132 -10.66 41.49 6.76
N VAL A 133 -10.31 42.76 6.55
CA VAL A 133 -10.83 43.89 7.35
C VAL A 133 -12.02 44.58 6.69
N ALA A 134 -12.54 44.06 5.58
CA ALA A 134 -13.59 44.71 4.80
C ALA A 134 -14.86 45.01 5.61
N THR A 135 -15.18 44.16 6.61
CA THR A 135 -16.35 44.30 7.49
C THR A 135 -16.03 44.86 8.87
N ALA A 136 -14.76 45.15 9.17
CA ALA A 136 -14.34 45.66 10.47
C ALA A 136 -14.72 47.13 10.64
N ASN A 137 -15.53 47.45 11.66
CA ASN A 137 -16.03 48.81 11.91
C ASN A 137 -15.66 49.34 13.30
N SER A 138 -15.30 48.46 14.23
CA SER A 138 -14.96 48.78 15.61
C SER A 138 -13.53 48.33 15.98
N VAL A 139 -13.02 48.82 17.11
CA VAL A 139 -11.71 48.39 17.65
C VAL A 139 -11.73 46.88 17.93
N GLU A 140 -12.85 46.36 18.46
CA GLU A 140 -13.02 44.93 18.74
C GLU A 140 -12.96 44.07 17.48
N ASP A 141 -13.54 44.54 16.36
CA ASP A 141 -13.42 43.83 15.08
C ASP A 141 -11.96 43.73 14.63
N PHE A 142 -11.21 44.84 14.72
CA PHE A 142 -9.78 44.84 14.37
C PHE A 142 -8.94 43.98 15.32
N ASP A 143 -9.23 44.02 16.63
CA ASP A 143 -8.61 43.12 17.62
C ASP A 143 -8.83 41.65 17.25
N ASN A 144 -10.07 41.28 16.91
CA ASN A 144 -10.44 39.91 16.56
C ASN A 144 -9.89 39.44 15.20
N ILE A 145 -9.71 40.34 14.24
CA ILE A 145 -9.26 40.00 12.88
C ILE A 145 -7.73 40.05 12.79
N LEU A 146 -7.15 41.22 13.08
CA LEU A 146 -5.73 41.44 12.92
C LEU A 146 -4.96 40.80 14.07
N GLY A 147 -5.49 40.83 15.29
CA GLY A 147 -4.85 40.26 16.50
C GLY A 147 -4.60 38.75 16.41
N LYS A 148 -5.32 38.02 15.56
CA LYS A 148 -5.08 36.60 15.30
C LYS A 148 -3.74 36.30 14.64
N GLN A 149 -3.12 37.26 13.94
CA GLN A 149 -1.84 37.02 13.27
C GLN A 149 -0.69 37.11 14.28
N ASN A 150 0.24 36.14 14.28
CA ASN A 150 1.43 36.25 15.11
C ASN A 150 2.33 37.37 14.58
N LEU A 151 2.82 38.24 15.46
CA LEU A 151 3.70 39.35 15.08
C LEU A 151 5.11 38.91 14.65
N ARG A 152 5.48 37.65 14.93
CA ARG A 152 6.79 37.07 14.60
C ARG A 152 6.62 35.80 13.78
N GLY A 153 7.62 35.51 12.96
CA GLY A 153 7.68 34.24 12.24
C GLY A 153 6.87 34.17 10.94
N ASN A 154 6.29 35.29 10.51
CA ASN A 154 5.65 35.45 9.21
C ASN A 154 6.60 36.10 8.20
N VAL A 155 6.49 35.72 6.92
CA VAL A 155 7.24 36.38 5.82
C VAL A 155 6.59 37.70 5.38
N ASN A 156 5.29 37.84 5.60
CA ASN A 156 4.48 39.02 5.30
C ASN A 156 3.13 38.95 6.02
N TYR A 157 2.30 39.99 5.84
CA TYR A 157 0.90 40.00 6.25
C TYR A 157 0.01 40.42 5.08
N LEU A 158 -0.56 39.45 4.36
CA LEU A 158 -1.58 39.77 3.35
C LEU A 158 -2.91 40.06 4.04
N ILE A 159 -3.47 41.24 3.77
CA ILE A 159 -4.72 41.71 4.37
C ILE A 159 -5.64 42.22 3.26
N HIS A 160 -6.84 41.64 3.19
CA HIS A 160 -7.89 42.08 2.27
C HIS A 160 -8.56 43.34 2.81
N GLY A 161 -8.72 44.36 1.96
CA GLY A 161 -9.35 45.62 2.36
C GLY A 161 -8.40 46.68 2.93
N LEU A 162 -7.09 46.40 3.05
CA LEU A 162 -6.10 47.29 3.65
C LEU A 162 -4.91 47.52 2.71
N SER A 163 -4.49 48.77 2.56
CA SER A 163 -3.29 49.15 1.82
C SER A 163 -2.35 49.94 2.71
N VAL A 164 -1.07 49.58 2.70
CA VAL A 164 -0.01 50.26 3.42
C VAL A 164 1.06 50.66 2.40
N THR A 165 1.39 51.95 2.38
CA THR A 165 2.44 52.51 1.53
C THR A 165 3.46 53.22 2.41
N LYS A 166 4.74 53.05 2.10
CA LYS A 166 5.83 53.71 2.81
C LYS A 166 6.42 54.80 1.92
N ALA A 167 6.56 56.00 2.48
CA ALA A 167 7.29 57.12 1.88
C ALA A 167 8.24 57.68 2.93
N ASP A 168 9.55 57.56 2.71
CA ASP A 168 10.61 57.92 3.67
C ASP A 168 10.37 57.27 5.06
N ASP A 169 10.23 58.09 6.12
CA ASP A 169 9.98 57.67 7.51
C ASP A 169 8.49 57.63 7.89
N LEU A 170 7.59 57.66 6.90
CA LEU A 170 6.14 57.69 7.06
C LEU A 170 5.47 56.46 6.42
N PHE A 171 4.61 55.79 7.19
CA PHE A 171 3.67 54.80 6.67
C PHE A 171 2.29 55.44 6.52
N LYS A 172 1.68 55.27 5.34
CA LYS A 172 0.31 55.68 5.03
C LYS A 172 -0.57 54.44 4.87
N ILE A 173 -1.60 54.34 5.72
CA ILE A 173 -2.54 53.22 5.76
C ILE A 173 -3.92 53.70 5.31
N VAL A 174 -4.52 52.99 4.35
CA VAL A 174 -5.82 53.32 3.75
C VAL A 174 -6.64 52.04 3.57
N PHE A 175 -7.96 52.10 3.80
CA PHE A 175 -8.84 51.01 3.41
C PHE A 175 -9.14 51.05 1.91
N THR A 176 -9.05 49.93 1.22
CA THR A 176 -9.34 49.87 -0.23
C THR A 176 -10.83 50.01 -0.54
N ARG A 177 -11.69 49.80 0.46
CA ARG A 177 -13.15 49.96 0.39
C ARG A 177 -13.67 50.58 1.68
N ASN A 178 -14.71 51.41 1.56
CA ASN A 178 -15.42 52.05 2.68
C ASN A 178 -14.45 52.78 3.65
N ASN A 179 -13.55 53.60 3.11
CA ASN A 179 -12.50 54.27 3.87
C ASN A 179 -13.05 55.48 4.64
N THR A 180 -13.56 55.25 5.84
CA THR A 180 -14.16 56.28 6.71
C THR A 180 -13.25 56.65 7.87
N GLN A 181 -13.36 57.89 8.38
CA GLN A 181 -12.57 58.33 9.54
C GLN A 181 -12.84 57.48 10.78
N THR A 182 -14.08 57.07 11.04
CA THR A 182 -14.43 56.22 12.19
C THR A 182 -13.64 54.91 12.18
N ARG A 183 -13.53 54.25 11.01
CA ARG A 183 -12.76 53.01 10.87
C ARG A 183 -11.25 53.25 11.04
N LEU A 184 -10.73 54.36 10.52
CA LEU A 184 -9.32 54.72 10.67
C LEU A 184 -8.95 55.00 12.14
N LEU A 185 -9.83 55.69 12.89
CA LEU A 185 -9.66 55.92 14.34
C LEU A 185 -9.74 54.61 15.15
N ALA A 186 -10.62 53.69 14.76
CA ALA A 186 -10.69 52.37 15.36
C ALA A 186 -9.42 51.55 15.10
N LEU A 187 -8.91 51.58 13.87
CA LEU A 187 -7.64 50.94 13.51
C LEU A 187 -6.44 51.56 14.24
N GLU A 188 -6.40 52.89 14.37
CA GLU A 188 -5.38 53.60 15.16
C GLU A 188 -5.35 53.09 16.61
N THR A 189 -6.53 52.98 17.23
CA THR A 189 -6.68 52.50 18.61
C THR A 189 -6.22 51.05 18.74
N HIS A 190 -6.60 50.19 17.78
CA HIS A 190 -6.12 48.81 17.71
C HIS A 190 -4.59 48.73 17.65
N LEU A 191 -3.95 49.46 16.74
CA LEU A 191 -2.49 49.44 16.59
C LEU A 191 -1.78 49.96 17.84
N LYS A 192 -2.28 51.03 18.48
CA LYS A 192 -1.75 51.51 19.75
C LYS A 192 -1.82 50.45 20.85
N LYS A 193 -2.95 49.72 20.94
CA LYS A 193 -3.14 48.65 21.91
C LYS A 193 -2.25 47.44 21.62
N ARG A 194 -2.18 47.01 20.36
CA ARG A 194 -1.49 45.77 19.96
C ARG A 194 0.02 45.82 20.14
N PHE A 195 0.61 47.00 19.97
CA PHE A 195 2.06 47.20 20.07
C PHE A 195 2.46 47.92 21.35
N ILE A 196 1.61 47.93 22.39
CA ILE A 196 1.84 48.64 23.66
C ILE A 196 3.12 48.17 24.38
N ASP A 197 3.46 46.89 24.25
CA ASP A 197 4.66 46.29 24.85
C ASP A 197 5.91 46.43 23.98
N ASP A 198 5.79 47.06 22.80
CA ASP A 198 6.95 47.48 22.03
C ASP A 198 7.56 48.71 22.71
N PHE A 199 8.72 48.55 23.35
CA PHE A 199 9.45 49.62 24.05
C PHE A 199 9.66 50.88 23.18
N HIS A 200 9.57 50.73 21.85
CA HIS A 200 9.72 51.80 20.87
C HIS A 200 8.41 52.49 20.45
N LEU A 201 7.25 52.02 20.91
CA LEU A 201 5.95 52.64 20.57
C LEU A 201 5.85 54.07 21.09
N VAL A 202 6.50 54.37 22.23
CA VAL A 202 6.46 55.69 22.88
C VAL A 202 7.00 56.81 21.98
N SER A 203 7.87 56.50 21.01
CA SER A 203 8.38 57.48 20.03
C SER A 203 7.56 57.57 18.74
N CYS A 204 6.59 56.69 18.52
CA CYS A 204 5.80 56.63 17.28
C CYS A 204 4.58 57.56 17.36
N ALA A 205 4.29 58.31 16.29
CA ALA A 205 3.07 59.11 16.19
C ALA A 205 2.11 58.47 15.18
N LEU A 206 0.96 58.00 15.66
CA LEU A 206 -0.14 57.46 14.85
C LEU A 206 -1.26 58.50 14.83
N ASN A 207 -1.56 59.06 13.66
CA ASN A 207 -2.57 60.12 13.48
C ASN A 207 -3.43 59.85 12.24
N VAL A 208 -4.75 59.96 12.38
CA VAL A 208 -5.66 60.03 11.24
C VAL A 208 -5.61 61.44 10.63
N VAL A 209 -5.09 61.54 9.41
CA VAL A 209 -4.95 62.80 8.67
C VAL A 209 -5.70 62.66 7.34
N GLY A 210 -6.77 63.45 7.16
CA GLY A 210 -7.61 63.38 5.97
C GLY A 210 -8.30 62.01 5.84
N ASP A 211 -7.96 61.27 4.78
CA ASP A 211 -8.48 59.96 4.42
C ASP A 211 -7.49 58.82 4.70
N ALA A 212 -6.47 59.03 5.54
CA ALA A 212 -5.49 58.01 5.84
C ALA A 212 -5.07 58.02 7.31
N LEU A 213 -4.66 56.85 7.80
CA LEU A 213 -3.91 56.72 9.05
C LEU A 213 -2.42 56.84 8.72
N THR A 214 -1.78 57.87 9.24
CA THR A 214 -0.34 58.12 9.09
C THR A 214 0.40 57.67 10.33
N VAL A 215 1.52 56.97 10.14
CA VAL A 215 2.39 56.50 11.21
C VAL A 215 3.80 57.01 10.94
N THR A 216 4.34 57.84 11.83
CA THR A 216 5.68 58.45 11.70
C THR A 216 6.56 58.14 12.91
N ASN A 217 7.88 58.32 12.75
CA ASN A 217 8.90 58.09 13.78
C ASN A 217 8.94 56.63 14.27
N VAL A 218 8.69 55.66 13.39
CA VAL A 218 8.72 54.23 13.72
C VAL A 218 10.16 53.72 13.64
N PRO A 219 10.79 53.30 14.75
CA PRO A 219 12.19 52.87 14.71
C PRO A 219 12.37 51.63 13.85
N ALA A 220 13.38 51.65 12.96
CA ALA A 220 13.72 50.50 12.14
C ALA A 220 14.06 49.28 13.01
N GLY A 221 13.48 48.12 12.68
CA GLY A 221 13.63 46.88 13.44
C GLY A 221 12.75 46.77 14.70
N SER A 222 11.86 47.74 14.96
CA SER A 222 10.76 47.55 15.91
C SER A 222 9.70 46.58 15.34
N LEU A 223 8.87 45.98 16.22
CA LEU A 223 7.81 45.07 15.78
C LEU A 223 6.76 45.81 14.94
N LEU A 224 6.44 47.05 15.30
CA LEU A 224 5.51 47.87 14.53
C LEU A 224 6.08 48.18 13.14
N PHE A 225 7.37 48.53 13.04
CA PHE A 225 8.01 48.77 11.75
C PHE A 225 7.97 47.51 10.88
N ASP A 226 8.40 46.36 11.41
CA ASP A 226 8.46 45.11 10.65
C ASP A 226 7.06 44.66 10.21
N TYR A 227 6.04 44.82 11.07
CA TYR A 227 4.65 44.54 10.72
C TYR A 227 4.16 45.44 9.58
N LEU A 228 4.24 46.76 9.73
CA LEU A 228 3.76 47.72 8.72
C LEU A 228 4.51 47.59 7.39
N ASN A 229 5.83 47.38 7.44
CA ASN A 229 6.69 47.26 6.27
C ASN A 229 6.45 45.96 5.47
N THR A 230 5.81 44.97 6.08
CA THR A 230 5.54 43.66 5.44
C THR A 230 4.06 43.40 5.19
N ILE A 231 3.16 44.35 5.52
CA ILE A 231 1.76 44.28 5.08
C ILE A 231 1.68 44.43 3.56
N LYS A 232 0.92 43.55 2.93
CA LYS A 232 0.56 43.61 1.52
C LYS A 232 -0.95 43.56 1.36
N THR A 233 -1.49 44.25 0.36
CA THR A 233 -2.92 44.16 0.04
C THR A 233 -3.21 42.81 -0.62
N ALA A 234 -4.15 42.05 -0.05
CA ALA A 234 -4.60 40.78 -0.63
C ALA A 234 -5.46 41.00 -1.89
N ARG A 235 -5.52 39.98 -2.75
CA ARG A 235 -6.35 40.01 -3.97
C ARG A 235 -7.84 40.06 -3.64
N GLU A 236 -8.60 40.50 -4.63
CA GLU A 236 -10.06 40.43 -4.62
C GLU A 236 -10.53 39.01 -4.96
N PRO A 237 -11.61 38.50 -4.34
CA PRO A 237 -12.21 37.24 -4.70
C PRO A 237 -12.63 37.18 -6.17
N LEU A 238 -12.55 35.99 -6.77
CA LEU A 238 -13.01 35.71 -8.14
C LEU A 238 -14.42 35.09 -8.14
N ALA A 239 -15.11 35.15 -9.27
CA ALA A 239 -16.32 34.36 -9.48
C ALA A 239 -15.96 32.87 -9.59
N LEU A 240 -16.83 32.00 -9.10
CA LEU A 240 -16.59 30.54 -9.11
C LEU A 240 -16.49 29.97 -10.55
N SER A 241 -17.12 30.63 -11.53
CA SER A 241 -17.01 30.32 -12.96
C SER A 241 -15.61 30.50 -13.53
N ASP A 242 -14.80 31.38 -12.90
CA ASP A 242 -13.45 31.72 -13.35
C ASP A 242 -12.39 30.82 -12.71
N VAL A 243 -12.81 29.87 -11.86
CA VAL A 243 -11.95 28.89 -11.19
C VAL A 243 -11.99 27.57 -11.94
N GLN A 244 -10.84 26.89 -12.01
CA GLN A 244 -10.69 25.58 -12.61
C GLN A 244 -11.82 24.61 -12.21
N PRO A 245 -12.30 23.78 -13.14
CA PRO A 245 -13.43 22.89 -12.89
C PRO A 245 -13.09 21.73 -11.94
N ALA A 246 -14.11 21.15 -11.31
CA ALA A 246 -13.94 20.14 -10.25
C ALA A 246 -13.36 18.82 -10.79
N HIS A 247 -13.68 18.44 -12.02
CA HIS A 247 -13.10 17.24 -12.65
C HIS A 247 -11.59 17.35 -12.90
N GLN A 248 -11.02 18.56 -12.96
CA GLN A 248 -9.57 18.77 -13.04
C GLN A 248 -8.93 18.66 -11.66
N ILE A 249 -9.63 19.09 -10.61
CA ILE A 249 -9.16 18.96 -9.22
C ILE A 249 -9.16 17.51 -8.76
N THR A 250 -10.23 16.75 -9.02
CA THR A 250 -10.33 15.32 -8.63
C THR A 250 -9.17 14.49 -9.19
N LYS A 251 -8.68 14.78 -10.40
CA LYS A 251 -7.50 14.13 -10.99
C LYS A 251 -6.20 14.36 -10.22
N THR A 252 -6.11 15.38 -9.38
CA THR A 252 -4.95 15.64 -8.51
C THR A 252 -5.04 14.86 -7.19
N LEU A 253 -6.20 14.30 -6.87
CA LEU A 253 -6.43 13.53 -5.64
C LEU A 253 -5.99 12.08 -5.85
N ALA A 254 -5.51 11.46 -4.78
CA ALA A 254 -5.12 10.06 -4.77
C ALA A 254 -5.59 9.37 -3.48
N SER A 255 -5.88 8.08 -3.52
CA SER A 255 -6.05 7.28 -2.30
C SER A 255 -4.69 6.89 -1.73
N GLY A 256 -4.61 6.71 -0.40
CA GLY A 256 -3.40 6.22 0.25
C GLY A 256 -2.97 4.84 -0.23
N ALA A 257 -1.65 4.61 -0.29
CA ALA A 257 -1.05 3.31 -0.56
C ALA A 257 -1.26 2.35 0.63
N MET A 258 -2.30 1.52 0.58
CA MET A 258 -2.68 0.60 1.66
C MET A 258 -2.77 -0.81 1.12
N SER A 259 -1.99 -1.74 1.66
CA SER A 259 -1.85 -3.06 1.02
C SER A 259 -3.08 -3.95 1.14
N HIS A 260 -3.37 -4.70 0.08
CA HIS A 260 -4.19 -5.91 0.19
C HIS A 260 -3.49 -6.89 1.14
N GLY A 261 -4.13 -7.22 2.26
CA GLY A 261 -3.56 -7.90 3.42
C GLY A 261 -3.59 -7.01 4.66
N ALA A 262 -3.19 -5.74 4.57
CA ALA A 262 -3.51 -4.78 5.62
C ALA A 262 -5.03 -4.50 5.65
N LEU A 263 -5.61 -4.29 4.47
CA LEU A 263 -7.05 -4.28 4.23
C LEU A 263 -7.52 -5.65 3.72
N LEU A 264 -8.78 -5.99 3.97
CA LEU A 264 -9.47 -7.07 3.26
C LEU A 264 -9.68 -6.69 1.79
N GLY A 265 -9.83 -7.69 0.92
CA GLY A 265 -10.02 -7.49 -0.52
C GLY A 265 -11.19 -6.57 -0.85
N GLU A 266 -12.33 -6.73 -0.17
CA GLU A 266 -13.54 -5.94 -0.40
C GLU A 266 -13.34 -4.46 -0.04
N ALA A 267 -12.65 -4.19 1.08
CA ALA A 267 -12.32 -2.83 1.49
C ALA A 267 -11.31 -2.18 0.55
N HIS A 268 -10.29 -2.95 0.13
CA HIS A 268 -9.28 -2.49 -0.81
C HIS A 268 -9.89 -2.17 -2.19
N GLU A 269 -10.78 -3.03 -2.70
CA GLU A 269 -11.54 -2.81 -3.93
C GLU A 269 -12.45 -1.58 -3.82
N ALA A 270 -13.14 -1.40 -2.69
CA ALA A 270 -14.03 -0.26 -2.48
C ALA A 270 -13.27 1.08 -2.48
N VAL A 271 -12.06 1.13 -1.90
CA VAL A 271 -11.18 2.30 -1.99
C VAL A 271 -10.82 2.59 -3.45
N ALA A 272 -10.37 1.58 -4.19
CA ALA A 272 -9.97 1.74 -5.58
C ALA A 272 -11.14 2.21 -6.45
N GLN A 273 -12.29 1.54 -6.35
CA GLN A 273 -13.50 1.88 -7.08
C GLN A 273 -13.99 3.30 -6.76
N GLY A 274 -14.11 3.66 -5.47
CA GLY A 274 -14.60 4.99 -5.07
C GLY A 274 -13.72 6.12 -5.57
N THR A 275 -12.40 5.90 -5.57
CA THR A 275 -11.42 6.85 -6.10
C THR A 275 -11.50 6.93 -7.63
N ASN A 276 -11.60 5.79 -8.31
CA ASN A 276 -11.63 5.73 -9.77
C ASN A 276 -12.93 6.25 -10.38
N ILE A 277 -14.07 6.18 -9.66
CA ILE A 277 -15.36 6.74 -10.08
C ILE A 277 -15.22 8.22 -10.44
N VAL A 278 -14.46 8.99 -9.65
CA VAL A 278 -14.25 10.44 -9.87
C VAL A 278 -13.02 10.76 -10.73
N GLY A 279 -12.37 9.73 -11.30
CA GLY A 279 -11.16 9.91 -12.10
C GLY A 279 -9.88 10.23 -11.31
N ALA A 280 -9.93 10.18 -9.98
CA ALA A 280 -8.76 10.28 -9.09
C ALA A 280 -7.86 9.02 -9.20
N LEU A 281 -6.73 9.02 -8.50
CA LEU A 281 -5.72 7.96 -8.58
C LEU A 281 -5.77 7.00 -7.38
N SER A 282 -6.18 5.76 -7.59
CA SER A 282 -6.16 4.71 -6.56
C SER A 282 -4.79 4.03 -6.46
N ASN A 283 -4.36 3.58 -5.27
CA ASN A 283 -3.04 2.97 -5.05
C ASN A 283 -3.14 1.57 -4.40
N SER A 284 -2.41 0.58 -4.91
CA SER A 284 -2.46 -0.82 -4.44
C SER A 284 -1.74 -1.07 -3.11
N GLY A 285 -0.84 -0.17 -2.70
CA GLY A 285 0.13 -0.43 -1.64
C GLY A 285 1.04 -1.64 -1.91
N GLU A 286 1.79 -2.04 -0.89
CA GLU A 286 2.89 -3.04 -0.97
C GLU A 286 2.44 -4.50 -1.07
N GLY A 287 1.14 -4.77 -1.17
CA GLY A 287 0.58 -6.13 -1.02
C GLY A 287 0.43 -6.93 -2.30
N GLY A 288 0.68 -6.32 -3.45
CA GLY A 288 0.25 -6.84 -4.74
C GLY A 288 -1.24 -6.61 -4.99
N GLU A 289 -1.69 -7.02 -6.17
CA GLU A 289 -3.09 -6.93 -6.57
C GLU A 289 -3.51 -8.17 -7.35
N HIS A 290 -4.68 -8.72 -7.03
CA HIS A 290 -5.18 -9.91 -7.71
C HIS A 290 -5.60 -9.58 -9.15
N PHE A 291 -5.18 -10.40 -10.11
CA PHE A 291 -5.33 -10.13 -11.54
C PHE A 291 -6.80 -10.03 -12.01
N SER A 292 -7.75 -10.62 -11.26
CA SER A 292 -9.18 -10.51 -11.56
C SER A 292 -9.71 -9.07 -11.49
N ARG A 293 -8.95 -8.13 -10.92
CA ARG A 293 -9.29 -6.71 -10.86
C ARG A 293 -8.79 -5.92 -12.07
N PHE A 294 -7.81 -6.43 -12.81
CA PHE A 294 -7.17 -5.71 -13.90
C PHE A 294 -8.17 -5.36 -15.00
N ASN A 295 -7.92 -4.26 -15.71
CA ASN A 295 -8.82 -3.74 -16.74
C ASN A 295 -10.27 -3.51 -16.24
N SER A 296 -10.44 -3.10 -14.98
CA SER A 296 -11.75 -2.77 -14.40
C SER A 296 -11.67 -1.50 -13.55
N ILE A 297 -12.82 -0.91 -13.22
CA ILE A 297 -12.88 0.26 -12.32
C ILE A 297 -12.39 -0.04 -10.90
N LYS A 298 -12.27 -1.31 -10.53
CA LYS A 298 -11.75 -1.75 -9.24
C LYS A 298 -10.23 -1.89 -9.25
N SER A 299 -9.55 -1.78 -10.39
CA SER A 299 -8.09 -1.89 -10.45
C SER A 299 -7.41 -0.66 -9.88
N SER A 300 -6.26 -0.82 -9.23
CA SER A 300 -5.50 0.33 -8.74
C SER A 300 -4.71 0.97 -9.89
N LYS A 301 -4.88 2.28 -10.07
CA LYS A 301 -4.18 3.08 -11.10
C LYS A 301 -2.70 3.33 -10.77
N ILE A 302 -2.36 3.30 -9.48
CA ILE A 302 -1.01 3.35 -8.96
C ILE A 302 -0.67 1.99 -8.37
N LYS A 303 0.44 1.42 -8.80
CA LYS A 303 0.94 0.13 -8.33
C LYS A 303 2.31 0.29 -7.67
N GLN A 304 2.52 -0.32 -6.51
CA GLN A 304 3.68 -0.03 -5.68
C GLN A 304 4.80 -1.07 -5.82
N PHE A 305 6.03 -0.59 -5.96
CA PHE A 305 7.24 -1.37 -5.72
C PHE A 305 7.74 -1.09 -4.31
N ALA A 306 7.65 -2.08 -3.44
CA ALA A 306 8.19 -2.04 -2.09
C ALA A 306 9.28 -3.12 -1.91
N SER A 307 10.06 -3.05 -0.83
CA SER A 307 11.21 -3.92 -0.56
C SER A 307 10.89 -5.42 -0.58
N GLY A 308 9.69 -5.82 -0.18
CA GLY A 308 9.28 -7.23 -0.20
C GLY A 308 8.98 -7.81 -1.60
N ARG A 309 8.80 -6.94 -2.62
CA ARG A 309 8.34 -7.27 -3.99
C ARG A 309 7.11 -8.18 -4.03
N PHE A 310 6.23 -8.07 -3.03
CA PHE A 310 5.04 -8.91 -2.94
C PHE A 310 4.06 -8.62 -4.08
N GLY A 311 3.66 -9.67 -4.79
CA GLY A 311 2.71 -9.58 -5.90
C GLY A 311 3.18 -8.73 -7.08
N VAL A 312 4.48 -8.46 -7.19
CA VAL A 312 5.09 -7.81 -8.36
C VAL A 312 5.46 -8.90 -9.36
N TRP A 313 4.74 -8.93 -10.49
CA TRP A 313 4.95 -9.87 -11.59
C TRP A 313 4.53 -9.22 -12.91
N THR A 314 4.80 -9.84 -14.05
CA THR A 314 4.61 -9.21 -15.37
C THR A 314 3.17 -8.71 -15.62
N GLY A 315 2.15 -9.49 -15.28
CA GLY A 315 0.74 -9.06 -15.47
C GLY A 315 0.30 -7.92 -14.57
N TYR A 316 0.94 -7.74 -13.40
CA TYR A 316 0.73 -6.58 -12.54
C TYR A 316 1.13 -5.28 -13.26
N LEU A 317 2.16 -5.33 -14.10
CA LEU A 317 2.67 -4.21 -14.91
C LEU A 317 1.96 -4.07 -16.26
N ALA A 318 1.40 -5.17 -16.76
CA ALA A 318 0.69 -5.20 -18.04
C ALA A 318 -0.75 -4.66 -17.96
N ASP A 319 -1.28 -4.45 -16.75
CA ASP A 319 -2.64 -3.96 -16.52
C ASP A 319 -2.95 -2.66 -17.29
N PRO A 320 -3.95 -2.64 -18.19
CA PRO A 320 -4.30 -1.47 -19.00
C PRO A 320 -4.73 -0.23 -18.21
N THR A 321 -5.17 -0.38 -16.96
CA THR A 321 -5.59 0.75 -16.11
C THR A 321 -4.45 1.36 -15.29
N LEU A 322 -3.24 0.79 -15.37
CA LEU A 322 -2.07 1.30 -14.68
C LEU A 322 -1.65 2.65 -15.29
N GLU A 323 -1.55 3.68 -14.46
CA GLU A 323 -1.11 5.03 -14.85
C GLU A 323 0.23 5.41 -14.20
N GLU A 324 0.54 4.87 -13.02
CA GLU A 324 1.80 5.14 -12.30
C GLU A 324 2.34 3.92 -11.54
N ILE A 325 3.65 3.78 -11.47
CA ILE A 325 4.33 2.88 -10.51
C ILE A 325 4.93 3.73 -9.40
N GLU A 326 4.64 3.43 -8.14
CA GLU A 326 5.22 4.12 -6.99
C GLU A 326 6.30 3.26 -6.33
N ILE A 327 7.56 3.71 -6.35
CA ILE A 327 8.67 3.12 -5.60
C ILE A 327 8.58 3.63 -4.16
N LYS A 328 8.31 2.73 -3.22
CA LYS A 328 8.18 3.04 -1.79
C LYS A 328 9.52 2.90 -1.09
N ILE A 329 10.25 4.01 -0.97
CA ILE A 329 11.45 4.05 -0.12
C ILE A 329 11.06 3.99 1.36
N ALA A 330 10.03 4.74 1.75
CA ALA A 330 9.59 4.79 3.15
C ALA A 330 8.11 5.18 3.29
N GLN A 331 7.56 5.00 4.50
CA GLN A 331 6.23 5.50 4.88
C GLN A 331 6.29 6.28 6.20
N GLY A 332 5.44 7.28 6.35
CA GLY A 332 5.47 8.21 7.49
C GLY A 332 5.38 7.55 8.87
N ALA A 333 4.60 6.48 9.01
CA ALA A 333 4.40 5.76 10.27
C ALA A 333 5.63 4.96 10.75
N LYS A 334 6.55 4.59 9.84
CA LYS A 334 7.74 3.79 10.13
C LYS A 334 8.82 3.99 9.05
N PRO A 335 9.50 5.14 9.03
CA PRO A 335 10.36 5.51 7.91
C PRO A 335 11.63 4.65 7.77
N GLY A 336 12.17 4.13 8.86
CA GLY A 336 13.39 3.32 8.88
C GLY A 336 13.17 1.80 8.83
N GLU A 337 11.96 1.34 8.52
CA GLU A 337 11.58 -0.08 8.59
C GLU A 337 10.76 -0.53 7.37
N GLY A 338 10.70 -1.86 7.17
CA GLY A 338 9.87 -2.48 6.14
C GLY A 338 8.38 -2.63 6.49
N GLY A 339 7.60 -3.04 5.49
CA GLY A 339 6.22 -3.50 5.66
C GLY A 339 6.11 -4.64 6.67
N GLN A 340 4.99 -4.69 7.41
CA GLN A 340 4.73 -5.73 8.41
C GLN A 340 3.29 -6.21 8.24
N LEU A 341 3.13 -7.53 8.09
CA LEU A 341 1.82 -8.17 8.06
C LEU A 341 1.81 -9.37 9.03
N PRO A 342 1.09 -9.26 10.16
CA PRO A 342 1.02 -10.33 11.16
C PRO A 342 0.53 -11.66 10.57
N ALA A 343 1.09 -12.77 11.07
CA ALA A 343 0.79 -14.13 10.62
C ALA A 343 -0.71 -14.44 10.50
N MET A 344 -1.53 -13.98 11.46
CA MET A 344 -2.97 -14.24 11.46
C MET A 344 -3.73 -13.60 10.29
N LYS A 345 -3.15 -12.57 9.66
CA LYS A 345 -3.69 -11.90 8.47
C LYS A 345 -3.15 -12.47 7.16
N VAL A 346 -2.17 -13.36 7.22
CA VAL A 346 -1.68 -14.10 6.05
C VAL A 346 -2.61 -15.29 5.80
N SER A 347 -3.77 -14.97 5.24
CA SER A 347 -4.78 -15.94 4.79
C SER A 347 -4.30 -16.70 3.54
N VAL A 348 -5.08 -17.67 3.09
CA VAL A 348 -4.84 -18.39 1.82
C VAL A 348 -4.73 -17.43 0.65
N GLU A 349 -5.65 -16.47 0.55
CA GLU A 349 -5.65 -15.44 -0.50
C GLU A 349 -4.37 -14.59 -0.46
N ILE A 350 -3.99 -14.12 0.72
CA ILE A 350 -2.79 -13.28 0.87
C ILE A 350 -1.51 -14.06 0.60
N ALA A 351 -1.41 -15.30 1.08
CA ALA A 351 -0.28 -16.18 0.79
C ALA A 351 -0.13 -16.45 -0.72
N ALA A 352 -1.25 -16.69 -1.42
CA ALA A 352 -1.28 -16.87 -2.87
C ALA A 352 -0.79 -15.61 -3.62
N LEU A 353 -1.31 -14.44 -3.22
CA LEU A 353 -0.95 -13.16 -3.84
C LEU A 353 0.53 -12.80 -3.64
N ARG A 354 1.06 -13.10 -2.45
CA ARG A 354 2.42 -12.69 -2.04
C ARG A 354 3.50 -13.75 -2.22
N GLY A 355 3.12 -14.96 -2.66
CA GLY A 355 4.07 -16.06 -2.85
C GLY A 355 4.68 -16.57 -1.55
N GLY A 356 3.87 -16.66 -0.50
CA GLY A 356 4.26 -17.13 0.83
C GLY A 356 3.42 -18.31 1.30
N THR A 357 3.53 -18.61 2.60
CA THR A 357 2.79 -19.70 3.26
C THR A 357 1.73 -19.10 4.20
N PRO A 358 0.48 -19.61 4.21
CA PRO A 358 -0.52 -19.17 5.18
C PRO A 358 -0.01 -19.28 6.62
N LYS A 359 -0.38 -18.32 7.47
CA LYS A 359 0.05 -18.24 8.89
C LYS A 359 1.56 -18.01 9.14
N VAL A 360 2.34 -17.69 8.11
CA VAL A 360 3.72 -17.21 8.30
C VAL A 360 3.72 -15.68 8.21
N GLU A 361 4.28 -15.02 9.21
CA GLU A 361 4.37 -13.56 9.26
C GLU A 361 5.23 -13.02 8.10
N LEU A 362 4.82 -11.89 7.51
CA LEU A 362 5.58 -11.23 6.45
C LEU A 362 6.14 -9.90 6.97
N VAL A 363 7.43 -9.92 7.31
CA VAL A 363 8.23 -8.73 7.58
C VAL A 363 9.09 -8.46 6.35
N SER A 364 8.89 -7.31 5.73
CA SER A 364 9.69 -6.93 4.56
C SER A 364 11.08 -6.46 5.01
N PRO A 365 12.12 -6.64 4.19
CA PRO A 365 13.42 -6.02 4.44
C PRO A 365 13.25 -4.49 4.59
N PRO A 366 13.98 -3.82 5.49
CA PRO A 366 13.95 -2.36 5.55
C PRO A 366 14.39 -1.68 4.25
N PRO A 367 15.51 -2.07 3.59
CA PRO A 367 15.88 -1.47 2.32
C PRO A 367 15.25 -2.19 1.13
N HIS A 368 15.16 -1.49 0.01
CA HIS A 368 15.13 -2.14 -1.30
C HIS A 368 16.54 -2.71 -1.56
N HIS A 369 16.65 -4.03 -1.77
CA HIS A 369 17.95 -4.67 -2.02
C HIS A 369 18.56 -4.29 -3.38
N ASP A 370 17.80 -3.61 -4.24
CA ASP A 370 18.22 -3.01 -5.49
C ASP A 370 18.23 -1.47 -5.45
N THR A 371 18.37 -0.88 -4.25
CA THR A 371 18.52 0.57 -4.06
C THR A 371 19.42 0.86 -2.86
N TYR A 372 20.74 0.87 -3.08
CA TYR A 372 21.73 1.26 -2.06
C TYR A 372 22.30 2.66 -2.26
N SER A 373 22.06 3.24 -3.43
CA SER A 373 22.46 4.60 -3.78
C SER A 373 21.43 5.28 -4.69
N ILE A 374 21.72 6.52 -5.10
CA ILE A 374 20.82 7.29 -5.97
C ILE A 374 20.84 6.76 -7.41
N GLU A 375 21.98 6.26 -7.87
CA GLU A 375 22.12 5.61 -9.18
C GLU A 375 21.37 4.28 -9.24
N ASP A 376 21.32 3.52 -8.14
CA ASP A 376 20.49 2.31 -8.04
C ASP A 376 18.99 2.66 -8.08
N LEU A 377 18.59 3.74 -7.41
CA LEU A 377 17.22 4.24 -7.54
C LEU A 377 16.91 4.66 -8.97
N GLY A 378 17.87 5.28 -9.66
CA GLY A 378 17.78 5.57 -11.09
C GLY A 378 17.60 4.31 -11.93
N GLN A 379 18.29 3.22 -11.59
CA GLN A 379 18.09 1.92 -12.25
C GLN A 379 16.70 1.33 -11.95
N LEU A 380 16.20 1.41 -10.72
CA LEU A 380 14.86 0.92 -10.40
C LEU A 380 13.76 1.78 -11.07
N ILE A 381 13.97 3.09 -11.20
CA ILE A 381 13.11 3.97 -12.00
C ILE A 381 13.14 3.54 -13.48
N HIS A 382 14.32 3.24 -14.03
CA HIS A 382 14.46 2.70 -15.38
C HIS A 382 13.66 1.39 -15.53
N ASP A 383 13.84 0.44 -14.61
CA ASP A 383 13.12 -0.83 -14.62
C ASP A 383 11.60 -0.63 -14.56
N ALA A 384 11.12 0.31 -13.73
CA ALA A 384 9.69 0.63 -13.65
C ALA A 384 9.14 1.29 -14.93
N LYS A 385 9.94 2.13 -15.61
CA LYS A 385 9.57 2.73 -16.91
C LYS A 385 9.37 1.69 -18.02
N ALA A 386 9.84 0.45 -17.85
CA ALA A 386 9.55 -0.66 -18.76
C ALA A 386 8.04 -0.91 -18.93
N ALA A 387 7.22 -0.56 -17.94
CA ALA A 387 5.76 -0.68 -18.02
C ALA A 387 5.08 0.38 -18.92
N ARG A 388 5.83 1.40 -19.40
CA ARG A 388 5.35 2.53 -20.21
C ARG A 388 4.38 3.47 -19.48
N VAL A 389 4.63 3.70 -18.18
CA VAL A 389 3.83 4.57 -17.30
C VAL A 389 4.72 5.50 -16.48
N LYS A 390 4.13 6.47 -15.79
CA LYS A 390 4.89 7.38 -14.90
C LYS A 390 5.48 6.62 -13.71
N VAL A 391 6.61 7.07 -13.21
CA VAL A 391 7.25 6.50 -12.03
C VAL A 391 7.31 7.54 -10.91
N GLY A 392 6.68 7.22 -9.79
CA GLY A 392 6.72 7.99 -8.56
C GLY A 392 7.69 7.41 -7.53
N VAL A 393 8.26 8.27 -6.67
CA VAL A 393 9.07 7.84 -5.51
C VAL A 393 8.46 8.39 -4.24
N LYS A 394 8.11 7.50 -3.30
CA LYS A 394 7.55 7.86 -1.99
C LYS A 394 8.64 7.96 -0.94
N LEU A 395 8.85 9.19 -0.47
CA LEU A 395 9.76 9.59 0.60
C LEU A 395 8.98 9.98 1.85
N VAL A 396 9.69 10.10 2.96
CA VAL A 396 9.13 10.63 4.22
C VAL A 396 9.85 11.90 4.58
N SER A 397 9.10 12.92 4.99
CA SER A 397 9.65 14.17 5.52
C SER A 397 10.69 13.89 6.61
N SER A 398 11.94 14.21 6.30
CA SER A 398 13.12 14.07 7.15
C SER A 398 14.02 15.28 6.95
N GLU A 399 15.10 15.40 7.72
CA GLU A 399 16.11 16.43 7.45
C GLU A 399 16.88 16.11 6.16
N GLY A 400 17.06 17.10 5.28
CA GLY A 400 17.80 16.93 4.02
C GLY A 400 17.00 16.32 2.87
N ILE A 401 15.68 16.17 3.04
CA ILE A 401 14.80 15.60 2.01
C ILE A 401 14.80 16.44 0.73
N GLY A 402 15.00 17.76 0.81
CA GLY A 402 15.12 18.63 -0.38
C GLY A 402 16.25 18.19 -1.31
N THR A 403 17.43 17.88 -0.75
CA THR A 403 18.59 17.38 -1.50
C THR A 403 18.32 16.02 -2.12
N ILE A 404 17.69 15.11 -1.35
CA ILE A 404 17.31 13.78 -1.84
C ILE A 404 16.33 13.93 -3.02
N ALA A 405 15.33 14.80 -2.92
CA ALA A 405 14.35 15.02 -3.97
C ALA A 405 14.98 15.57 -5.27
N VAL A 406 16.00 16.43 -5.17
CA VAL A 406 16.79 16.86 -6.33
C VAL A 406 17.49 15.66 -7.00
N GLY A 407 18.08 14.77 -6.22
CA GLY A 407 18.66 13.51 -6.72
C GLY A 407 17.63 12.63 -7.41
N VAL A 408 16.47 12.42 -6.78
CA VAL A 408 15.36 11.63 -7.30
C VAL A 408 14.82 12.19 -8.62
N ALA A 409 14.66 13.51 -8.70
CA ALA A 409 14.25 14.17 -9.94
C ALA A 409 15.30 13.97 -11.05
N LYS A 410 16.60 14.06 -10.73
CA LYS A 410 17.69 13.79 -11.71
C LYS A 410 17.72 12.32 -12.15
N ALA A 411 17.40 11.39 -11.25
CA ALA A 411 17.32 9.95 -11.52
C ALA A 411 16.17 9.54 -12.45
N GLY A 412 15.25 10.46 -12.78
CA GLY A 412 14.24 10.27 -13.82
C GLY A 412 12.82 10.01 -13.31
N ALA A 413 12.55 10.23 -12.02
CA ALA A 413 11.20 10.15 -11.47
C ALA A 413 10.29 11.25 -12.05
N ASP A 414 9.02 10.92 -12.23
CA ASP A 414 7.96 11.82 -12.72
C ASP A 414 7.14 12.39 -11.56
N VAL A 415 7.06 11.65 -10.45
CA VAL A 415 6.32 12.04 -9.24
C VAL A 415 7.21 11.86 -8.01
N ILE A 416 7.18 12.82 -7.08
CA ILE A 416 7.79 12.66 -5.76
C ILE A 416 6.69 12.79 -4.73
N ASN A 417 6.46 11.75 -3.93
CA ASN A 417 5.46 11.74 -2.87
C ASN A 417 6.11 11.98 -1.51
N ILE A 418 5.72 13.05 -0.82
CA ILE A 418 6.24 13.43 0.49
C ILE A 418 5.24 13.04 1.58
N ALA A 419 5.54 11.97 2.31
CA ALA A 419 4.73 11.52 3.43
C ALA A 419 5.16 12.18 4.75
N GLY A 420 4.19 12.64 5.54
CA GLY A 420 4.42 13.14 6.90
C GLY A 420 4.38 12.04 7.96
N ASN A 421 4.91 12.34 9.15
CA ASN A 421 4.86 11.46 10.33
C ASN A 421 3.44 11.09 10.80
N THR A 422 2.42 11.82 10.36
CA THR A 422 1.01 11.57 10.66
C THR A 422 0.36 10.48 9.79
N GLY A 423 1.13 9.82 8.93
CA GLY A 423 0.66 8.72 8.09
C GLY A 423 0.10 7.53 8.89
N GLY A 424 -1.02 6.96 8.44
CA GLY A 424 -1.58 5.74 9.03
C GLY A 424 -0.75 4.49 8.74
N THR A 425 -0.99 3.41 9.50
CA THR A 425 -0.43 2.07 9.23
C THR A 425 -1.33 0.98 9.78
N GLY A 426 -1.34 -0.18 9.13
CA GLY A 426 -2.01 -1.38 9.64
C GLY A 426 -1.25 -2.07 10.78
N ALA A 427 0.09 -1.98 10.77
CA ALA A 427 0.99 -2.53 11.79
C ALA A 427 2.35 -1.81 11.78
N ALA A 428 2.83 -1.39 12.95
CA ALA A 428 4.17 -0.82 13.16
C ALA A 428 4.51 -0.84 14.66
N ALA A 429 5.80 -0.72 14.98
CA ALA A 429 6.25 -0.47 16.34
C ALA A 429 5.74 0.90 16.83
N VAL A 430 5.31 0.97 18.10
CA VAL A 430 4.79 2.21 18.72
C VAL A 430 5.85 3.30 18.78
N THR A 431 7.11 2.92 18.98
CA THR A 431 8.27 3.83 18.96
C THR A 431 8.36 4.58 17.63
N SER A 432 8.28 3.87 16.51
CA SER A 432 8.36 4.46 15.17
C SER A 432 7.16 5.34 14.85
N LEU A 433 5.96 4.91 15.26
CA LEU A 433 4.72 5.68 15.11
C LEU A 433 4.76 7.05 15.79
N LYS A 434 5.53 7.20 16.87
CA LYS A 434 5.55 8.41 17.68
C LYS A 434 6.79 9.27 17.48
N ASN A 435 7.93 8.66 17.14
CA ASN A 435 9.23 9.32 17.23
C ASN A 435 9.97 9.41 15.90
N ALA A 436 9.42 8.88 14.79
CA ALA A 436 10.09 8.91 13.49
C ALA A 436 9.31 9.75 12.45
N GLY A 437 10.06 10.43 11.57
CA GLY A 437 9.52 11.34 10.56
C GLY A 437 9.22 12.75 11.08
N ARG A 438 9.10 13.71 10.17
CA ARG A 438 8.75 15.12 10.44
C ARG A 438 7.35 15.46 9.92
N SER A 439 6.86 16.65 10.26
CA SER A 439 5.59 17.14 9.74
C SER A 439 5.63 17.26 8.21
N PRO A 440 4.52 16.91 7.51
CA PRO A 440 4.47 16.94 6.07
C PRO A 440 4.69 18.35 5.51
N GLU A 441 4.18 19.39 6.19
CA GLU A 441 4.29 20.79 5.76
C GLU A 441 5.74 21.23 5.56
N ILE A 442 6.64 20.83 6.46
CA ILE A 442 8.05 21.15 6.34
C ILE A 442 8.68 20.44 5.14
N GLY A 443 8.36 19.15 4.97
CA GLY A 443 8.90 18.37 3.84
C GLY A 443 8.43 18.88 2.48
N ILE A 444 7.16 19.27 2.35
CA ILE A 444 6.60 19.81 1.11
C ILE A 444 7.33 21.11 0.74
N ALA A 445 7.45 22.04 1.69
CA ALA A 445 8.14 23.31 1.46
C ALA A 445 9.62 23.11 1.11
N GLU A 446 10.35 22.28 1.87
CA GLU A 446 11.78 22.02 1.64
C GLU A 446 12.04 21.42 0.25
N VAL A 447 11.21 20.45 -0.18
CA VAL A 447 11.33 19.84 -1.50
C VAL A 447 10.94 20.79 -2.61
N HIS A 448 9.84 21.55 -2.45
CA HIS A 448 9.44 22.55 -3.41
C HIS A 448 10.56 23.58 -3.62
N GLN A 449 11.09 24.14 -2.53
CA GLN A 449 12.16 25.13 -2.57
C GLN A 449 13.42 24.56 -3.26
N ALA A 450 13.87 23.38 -2.85
CA ALA A 450 15.06 22.74 -3.40
C ALA A 450 14.94 22.46 -4.91
N LEU A 451 13.80 21.94 -5.36
CA LEU A 451 13.55 21.69 -6.79
C LEU A 451 13.47 22.98 -7.60
N SER A 452 12.86 24.04 -7.04
CA SER A 452 12.70 25.34 -7.71
C SER A 452 14.05 26.00 -7.98
N VAL A 453 14.94 26.05 -6.98
CA VAL A 453 16.27 26.67 -7.13
C VAL A 453 17.26 25.83 -7.95
N ASN A 454 16.91 24.57 -8.26
CA ASN A 454 17.71 23.68 -9.13
C ASN A 454 17.14 23.56 -10.55
N GLY A 455 16.06 24.29 -10.87
CA GLY A 455 15.41 24.23 -12.18
C GLY A 455 14.75 22.90 -12.51
N LEU A 456 14.35 22.12 -11.49
CA LEU A 456 13.75 20.80 -11.62
C LEU A 456 12.27 20.75 -11.22
N ARG A 457 11.71 21.88 -10.74
CA ARG A 457 10.34 21.87 -10.19
C ARG A 457 9.26 21.55 -11.22
N ASP A 458 9.44 21.92 -12.48
CA ASP A 458 8.50 21.55 -13.54
C ASP A 458 8.66 20.12 -14.07
N LYS A 459 9.77 19.45 -13.73
CA LYS A 459 10.01 18.05 -14.12
C LYS A 459 9.09 17.09 -13.36
N VAL A 460 8.80 17.39 -12.10
CA VAL A 460 8.15 16.46 -11.18
C VAL A 460 6.83 16.99 -10.66
N VAL A 461 5.84 16.10 -10.55
CA VAL A 461 4.63 16.32 -9.76
C VAL A 461 4.99 16.07 -8.29
N LEU A 462 4.78 17.08 -7.44
CA LEU A 462 4.98 16.92 -6.00
C LEU A 462 3.68 16.43 -5.35
N ARG A 463 3.58 15.14 -5.05
CA ARG A 463 2.47 14.57 -4.28
C ARG A 463 2.75 14.69 -2.79
N CYS A 464 1.71 14.84 -1.97
CA CYS A 464 1.88 14.85 -0.52
C CYS A 464 0.87 13.97 0.21
N SER A 465 1.35 13.26 1.24
CA SER A 465 0.56 12.47 2.17
C SER A 465 0.56 13.15 3.54
N GLY A 466 -0.40 14.09 3.73
CA GLY A 466 -0.43 14.98 4.89
C GLY A 466 -1.50 14.68 5.94
N ALA A 467 -2.12 13.50 5.91
CA ALA A 467 -3.35 13.20 6.65
C ALA A 467 -4.47 14.20 6.32
N HIS A 468 -4.67 14.46 5.02
CA HIS A 468 -5.67 15.39 4.50
C HIS A 468 -7.09 14.89 4.71
N GLN A 469 -7.99 15.81 5.02
CA GLN A 469 -9.39 15.54 5.34
C GLN A 469 -10.37 16.48 4.63
N SER A 470 -9.92 17.58 4.05
CA SER A 470 -10.80 18.56 3.41
C SER A 470 -10.09 19.39 2.33
N GLY A 471 -10.83 20.24 1.62
CA GLY A 471 -10.28 21.16 0.63
C GLY A 471 -9.32 22.19 1.22
N LEU A 472 -9.50 22.57 2.49
CA LEU A 472 -8.55 23.44 3.22
C LEU A 472 -7.15 22.83 3.28
N ASP A 473 -7.07 21.53 3.59
CA ASP A 473 -5.80 20.80 3.65
C ASP A 473 -5.10 20.75 2.28
N VAL A 474 -5.89 20.57 1.21
CA VAL A 474 -5.43 20.57 -0.19
C VAL A 474 -4.85 21.93 -0.57
N VAL A 475 -5.60 23.02 -0.36
CA VAL A 475 -5.17 24.37 -0.74
C VAL A 475 -3.92 24.80 0.02
N LYS A 476 -3.86 24.56 1.33
CA LYS A 476 -2.65 24.86 2.13
C LYS A 476 -1.42 24.08 1.63
N SER A 477 -1.60 22.81 1.30
CA SER A 477 -0.50 21.99 0.77
C SER A 477 -0.07 22.44 -0.63
N ALA A 478 -1.01 22.90 -1.46
CA ALA A 478 -0.72 23.47 -2.77
C ALA A 478 0.11 24.75 -2.66
N ILE A 479 -0.24 25.62 -1.71
CA ILE A 479 0.52 26.84 -1.41
C ILE A 479 1.96 26.52 -0.99
N LEU A 480 2.17 25.50 -0.16
CA LEU A 480 3.50 25.02 0.22
C LEU A 480 4.28 24.39 -0.95
N GLY A 481 3.60 24.08 -2.05
CA GLY A 481 4.20 23.65 -3.31
C GLY A 481 3.76 22.28 -3.81
N ALA A 482 2.73 21.63 -3.26
CA ALA A 482 2.23 20.35 -3.77
C ALA A 482 1.36 20.50 -5.03
N ASP A 483 1.37 19.47 -5.89
CA ASP A 483 0.52 19.35 -7.10
C ASP A 483 -0.55 18.24 -6.97
N SER A 484 -0.34 17.26 -6.08
CA SER A 484 -1.23 16.09 -5.90
C SER A 484 -1.37 15.72 -4.42
N PHE A 485 -2.52 15.18 -4.02
CA PHE A 485 -2.93 15.11 -2.61
C PHE A 485 -3.45 13.70 -2.25
N GLU A 486 -2.80 13.03 -1.30
CA GLU A 486 -3.07 11.63 -0.95
C GLU A 486 -3.94 11.50 0.32
N PHE A 487 -5.02 10.72 0.21
CA PHE A 487 -6.02 10.47 1.26
C PHE A 487 -6.03 8.99 1.67
N GLY A 488 -5.30 8.65 2.74
CA GLY A 488 -5.25 7.29 3.31
C GLY A 488 -6.38 7.05 4.32
N THR A 489 -6.16 7.46 5.57
CA THR A 489 -7.13 7.26 6.68
C THR A 489 -8.51 7.81 6.33
N THR A 490 -8.61 8.98 5.72
CA THR A 490 -9.87 9.57 5.25
C THR A 490 -10.65 8.64 4.31
N ALA A 491 -9.99 7.98 3.37
CA ALA A 491 -10.67 7.02 2.49
C ALA A 491 -11.24 5.83 3.30
N LEU A 492 -10.53 5.37 4.34
CA LEU A 492 -11.04 4.34 5.25
C LEU A 492 -12.19 4.85 6.13
N MET A 493 -12.16 6.12 6.56
CA MET A 493 -13.26 6.73 7.32
C MET A 493 -14.55 6.79 6.50
N MET A 494 -14.46 7.17 5.23
CA MET A 494 -15.60 7.13 4.29
C MET A 494 -16.11 5.70 4.01
N LEU A 495 -15.32 4.69 4.35
CA LEU A 495 -15.72 3.27 4.34
C LEU A 495 -16.02 2.74 5.76
N ARG A 496 -16.46 3.63 6.66
CA ARG A 496 -16.94 3.34 8.03
C ARG A 496 -15.86 2.87 9.01
N CYS A 497 -14.60 3.24 8.82
CA CYS A 497 -13.60 3.10 9.87
C CYS A 497 -14.01 3.86 11.13
N VAL A 498 -13.88 3.23 12.30
CA VAL A 498 -14.23 3.81 13.62
C VAL A 498 -13.01 4.18 14.46
N MET A 499 -11.81 4.22 13.85
CA MET A 499 -10.55 4.57 14.53
C MET A 499 -10.24 3.77 15.82
N ALA A 500 -10.63 2.49 15.87
CA ALA A 500 -10.40 1.62 17.04
C ALA A 500 -8.90 1.37 17.35
N LYS A 501 -8.01 1.60 16.35
CA LYS A 501 -6.56 1.34 16.38
C LYS A 501 -6.16 -0.11 16.66
N ASN A 502 -6.97 -1.07 16.20
CA ASN A 502 -6.76 -2.51 16.33
C ASN A 502 -6.60 -3.22 14.97
N CYS A 503 -6.10 -2.50 13.96
CA CYS A 503 -6.03 -2.95 12.56
C CYS A 503 -5.20 -4.23 12.35
N ASN A 504 -4.21 -4.45 13.21
CA ASN A 504 -3.30 -5.59 13.24
C ASN A 504 -3.92 -6.85 13.89
N ILE A 505 -4.98 -6.71 14.70
CA ILE A 505 -5.55 -7.80 15.50
C ILE A 505 -7.00 -8.10 15.08
N LYS A 506 -7.91 -7.14 15.30
CA LYS A 506 -9.35 -7.33 15.10
C LYS A 506 -10.05 -5.99 14.86
N CYS A 507 -10.40 -5.73 13.60
CA CYS A 507 -11.24 -4.64 13.15
C CYS A 507 -12.71 -4.87 13.55
N PRO A 508 -13.34 -3.94 14.27
CA PRO A 508 -14.77 -4.03 14.55
C PRO A 508 -15.64 -3.66 13.34
N ALA A 509 -15.09 -2.94 12.35
CA ALA A 509 -15.83 -2.43 11.19
C ALA A 509 -15.62 -3.24 9.89
N GLY A 510 -14.86 -4.34 9.97
CA GLY A 510 -14.65 -5.21 8.81
C GLY A 510 -13.64 -4.75 7.76
N LEU A 511 -12.90 -3.65 7.96
CA LEU A 511 -11.98 -3.15 6.93
C LEU A 511 -10.67 -3.95 6.84
N THR A 512 -10.14 -4.39 7.98
CA THR A 512 -8.80 -5.01 8.05
C THR A 512 -8.83 -6.47 8.50
N THR A 513 -9.97 -6.94 9.03
CA THR A 513 -10.27 -8.30 9.47
C THR A 513 -11.80 -8.44 9.53
N ALA A 514 -12.35 -9.67 9.52
CA ALA A 514 -13.79 -9.94 9.62
C ALA A 514 -14.61 -9.39 8.42
N HIS A 515 -14.53 -10.09 7.28
CA HIS A 515 -15.21 -9.76 6.00
C HIS A 515 -16.68 -9.41 6.19
N GLU A 516 -17.32 -10.13 7.10
CA GLU A 516 -18.74 -10.09 7.38
C GLU A 516 -19.24 -8.82 8.09
N GLU A 517 -18.33 -8.00 8.64
CA GLU A 517 -18.65 -6.70 9.25
C GLU A 517 -18.50 -5.53 8.26
N PHE A 518 -17.91 -5.75 7.09
CA PHE A 518 -17.63 -4.68 6.15
C PHE A 518 -18.93 -4.16 5.51
N LYS A 519 -19.21 -2.87 5.73
CA LYS A 519 -20.40 -2.16 5.23
C LYS A 519 -20.06 -0.88 4.47
N GLY A 520 -18.82 -0.77 3.98
CA GLY A 520 -18.38 0.38 3.20
C GLY A 520 -19.00 0.38 1.81
N ASP A 521 -19.28 1.57 1.27
CA ASP A 521 -19.77 1.77 -0.09
C ASP A 521 -18.82 2.69 -0.86
N ALA A 522 -18.26 2.19 -1.96
CA ALA A 522 -17.34 2.94 -2.82
C ALA A 522 -17.94 4.28 -3.30
N ARG A 523 -19.27 4.31 -3.49
CA ARG A 523 -19.98 5.49 -4.01
C ARG A 523 -19.96 6.66 -3.03
N VAL A 524 -19.95 6.37 -1.74
CA VAL A 524 -19.85 7.37 -0.66
C VAL A 524 -18.46 8.03 -0.67
N LEU A 525 -17.40 7.25 -0.91
CA LEU A 525 -16.05 7.79 -1.10
C LEU A 525 -15.95 8.68 -2.35
N ALA A 526 -16.60 8.28 -3.45
CA ALA A 526 -16.67 9.11 -4.66
C ALA A 526 -17.37 10.46 -4.39
N GLN A 527 -18.51 10.46 -3.68
CA GLN A 527 -19.22 11.67 -3.26
C GLN A 527 -18.31 12.59 -2.43
N TYR A 528 -17.58 12.03 -1.48
CA TYR A 528 -16.63 12.78 -0.66
C TYR A 528 -15.54 13.47 -1.51
N PHE A 529 -14.95 12.79 -2.49
CA PHE A 529 -13.93 13.43 -3.34
C PHE A 529 -14.50 14.56 -4.22
N MET A 530 -15.74 14.44 -4.69
CA MET A 530 -16.39 15.54 -5.40
C MET A 530 -16.66 16.73 -4.47
N ASN A 531 -17.10 16.47 -3.22
CA ASN A 531 -17.24 17.51 -2.20
C ASN A 531 -15.94 18.28 -1.96
N VAL A 532 -14.83 17.55 -1.74
CA VAL A 532 -13.49 18.14 -1.56
C VAL A 532 -13.10 19.00 -2.76
N ALA A 533 -13.34 18.51 -3.99
CA ALA A 533 -12.98 19.24 -5.19
C ALA A 533 -13.75 20.57 -5.31
N HIS A 534 -15.04 20.60 -4.96
CA HIS A 534 -15.82 21.84 -4.97
C HIS A 534 -15.46 22.80 -3.84
N GLU A 535 -15.15 22.31 -2.64
CA GLU A 535 -14.61 23.17 -1.56
C GLU A 535 -13.29 23.82 -1.99
N VAL A 536 -12.39 23.08 -2.65
CA VAL A 536 -11.15 23.65 -3.20
C VAL A 536 -11.45 24.79 -4.16
N ARG A 537 -12.47 24.68 -5.02
CA ARG A 537 -12.85 25.76 -5.95
C ARG A 537 -13.30 27.01 -5.20
N GLU A 538 -14.09 26.84 -4.15
CA GLU A 538 -14.58 27.97 -3.35
C GLU A 538 -13.46 28.67 -2.59
N LEU A 539 -12.51 27.91 -2.04
CA LEU A 539 -11.33 28.47 -1.39
C LEU A 539 -10.42 29.21 -2.39
N LEU A 540 -10.22 28.68 -3.59
CA LEU A 540 -9.50 29.35 -4.66
C LEU A 540 -10.18 30.66 -5.09
N ALA A 541 -11.51 30.63 -5.25
CA ALA A 541 -12.32 31.82 -5.55
C ALA A 541 -12.16 32.88 -4.46
N ALA A 542 -12.28 32.48 -3.19
CA ALA A 542 -12.13 33.38 -2.03
C ALA A 542 -10.73 34.01 -1.94
N LEU A 543 -9.68 33.25 -2.29
CA LEU A 543 -8.30 33.76 -2.32
C LEU A 543 -8.00 34.63 -3.55
N GLY A 544 -8.86 34.63 -4.57
CA GLY A 544 -8.68 35.40 -5.79
C GLY A 544 -7.78 34.73 -6.83
N TYR A 545 -7.77 33.38 -6.90
CA TYR A 545 -6.93 32.61 -7.82
C TYR A 545 -7.73 31.59 -8.64
N GLN A 546 -7.30 31.39 -9.89
CA GLN A 546 -8.03 30.57 -10.86
C GLN A 546 -7.77 29.06 -10.72
N SER A 547 -6.67 28.63 -10.10
CA SER A 547 -6.30 27.21 -10.06
C SER A 547 -5.36 26.85 -8.91
N LEU A 548 -5.30 25.56 -8.54
CA LEU A 548 -4.29 25.03 -7.62
C LEU A 548 -2.87 25.30 -8.13
N ARG A 549 -2.67 25.25 -9.45
CA ARG A 549 -1.39 25.58 -10.08
C ARG A 549 -1.00 27.04 -9.88
N ALA A 550 -1.96 27.97 -9.89
CA ALA A 550 -1.70 29.41 -9.73
C ALA A 550 -1.24 29.80 -8.31
N ILE A 551 -1.58 28.99 -7.31
CA ILE A 551 -1.15 29.20 -5.92
C ILE A 551 0.06 28.36 -5.52
N ARG A 552 0.60 27.53 -6.42
CA ARG A 552 1.76 26.68 -6.16
C ARG A 552 2.96 27.53 -5.72
N GLY A 553 3.44 27.31 -4.50
CA GLY A 553 4.60 28.03 -3.97
C GLY A 553 4.32 29.46 -3.50
N LYS A 554 3.06 29.93 -3.55
CA LYS A 554 2.68 31.28 -3.11
C LYS A 554 2.51 31.34 -1.59
N THR A 555 3.59 31.03 -0.90
CA THR A 555 3.64 30.85 0.57
C THR A 555 3.32 32.11 1.35
N ASP A 556 3.38 33.27 0.69
CA ASP A 556 2.96 34.57 1.19
C ASP A 556 1.45 34.65 1.53
N LEU A 557 0.65 33.69 1.04
CA LEU A 557 -0.76 33.48 1.38
C LEU A 557 -1.00 32.78 2.73
N LEU A 558 0.04 32.23 3.38
CA LEU A 558 -0.10 31.55 4.67
C LEU A 558 0.52 32.39 5.78
N HIS A 559 -0.20 32.56 6.89
CA HIS A 559 0.29 33.28 8.06
C HIS A 559 0.22 32.42 9.31
N LEU A 560 1.32 32.36 10.07
CA LEU A 560 1.34 31.88 11.44
C LEU A 560 0.40 32.72 12.29
N ILE A 561 -0.56 32.06 12.95
CA ILE A 561 -1.49 32.70 13.88
C ILE A 561 -0.93 32.73 15.31
N ASP A 562 -1.41 33.67 16.11
CA ASP A 562 -1.17 33.71 17.54
C ASP A 562 -2.22 32.85 18.26
N HIS A 563 -1.83 31.63 18.60
CA HIS A 563 -2.73 30.61 19.15
C HIS A 563 -2.40 30.30 20.62
N PRO A 564 -3.39 30.24 21.53
CA PRO A 564 -3.15 30.06 22.97
C PRO A 564 -2.49 28.72 23.33
N CYS A 565 -2.70 27.66 22.53
CA CYS A 565 -2.04 26.37 22.72
C CYS A 565 -0.61 26.26 22.15
N MET A 566 -0.07 27.34 21.55
CA MET A 566 1.30 27.33 21.06
C MET A 566 2.29 27.36 22.23
N VAL A 567 3.29 26.48 22.20
CA VAL A 567 4.35 26.42 23.23
C VAL A 567 5.67 26.89 22.66
N GLY A 568 6.31 27.87 23.31
CA GLY A 568 7.53 28.51 22.83
C GLY A 568 7.28 29.50 21.69
N GLN A 569 8.29 29.75 20.86
CA GLN A 569 8.21 30.70 19.73
C GLN A 569 8.45 29.96 18.42
N LEU A 570 7.38 29.74 17.66
CA LEU A 570 7.50 29.26 16.27
C LEU A 570 7.96 30.39 15.34
N ASN A 571 8.61 29.99 14.25
CA ASN A 571 9.08 30.87 13.20
C ASN A 571 8.95 30.17 11.85
N PHE A 572 7.94 30.54 11.06
CA PHE A 572 7.68 29.95 9.76
C PHE A 572 8.41 30.64 8.61
N THR A 573 9.20 31.69 8.87
CA THR A 573 9.88 32.50 7.84
C THR A 573 10.68 31.65 6.84
N LYS A 574 11.39 30.60 7.30
CA LYS A 574 12.14 29.69 6.41
C LYS A 574 11.23 28.76 5.59
N MET A 575 10.24 28.17 6.24
CA MET A 575 9.29 27.26 5.60
C MET A 575 8.41 27.98 4.58
N LEU A 576 8.02 29.23 4.87
CA LEU A 576 7.19 30.07 4.01
C LEU A 576 7.99 31.02 3.12
N HIS A 577 9.31 30.85 3.05
CA HIS A 577 10.12 31.63 2.12
C HIS A 577 9.75 31.26 0.68
N GLU A 578 9.24 32.23 -0.08
CA GLU A 578 9.02 32.08 -1.51
C GLU A 578 10.38 32.13 -2.21
N VAL A 579 10.66 31.14 -3.06
CA VAL A 579 11.88 31.09 -3.88
C VAL A 579 11.53 31.31 -5.33
N GLU A 580 12.37 32.04 -6.05
CA GLU A 580 12.21 32.20 -7.48
C GLU A 580 12.46 30.85 -8.18
N GLU A 581 11.48 30.41 -8.98
CA GLU A 581 11.59 29.17 -9.72
C GLU A 581 12.47 29.36 -10.96
N ILE A 582 13.62 28.69 -10.99
CA ILE A 582 14.49 28.70 -12.17
C ILE A 582 13.81 27.91 -13.29
N LYS A 583 13.48 28.57 -14.40
CA LYS A 583 12.93 27.90 -15.59
C LYS A 583 14.05 27.59 -16.57
N ILE A 584 14.21 26.32 -16.92
CA ILE A 584 15.13 25.88 -17.96
C ILE A 584 14.35 25.76 -19.26
N GLU A 585 14.72 26.54 -20.29
CA GLU A 585 13.99 26.57 -21.57
C GLU A 585 14.06 25.22 -22.32
N LYS A 586 15.22 24.56 -22.26
CA LYS A 586 15.49 23.27 -22.93
C LYS A 586 16.11 22.27 -21.95
N PRO A 587 15.32 21.74 -21.00
CA PRO A 587 15.85 20.81 -20.01
C PRO A 587 16.23 19.48 -20.68
N ILE A 588 17.38 18.92 -20.30
CA ILE A 588 17.78 17.56 -20.69
C ILE A 588 17.40 16.63 -19.56
N TYR A 589 16.55 15.65 -19.86
CA TYR A 589 16.12 14.65 -18.90
C TYR A 589 16.81 13.31 -19.17
N LEU A 590 17.13 12.60 -18.09
CA LEU A 590 17.53 11.20 -18.18
C LEU A 590 16.27 10.39 -18.57
N GLU A 591 16.15 10.08 -19.85
CA GLU A 591 15.13 9.18 -20.37
C GLU A 591 15.58 7.73 -20.25
N ALA A 592 14.61 6.82 -20.06
CA ALA A 592 14.87 5.39 -20.09
C ALA A 592 14.96 4.92 -21.55
N GLY A 593 15.94 4.06 -21.85
CA GLY A 593 16.20 3.55 -23.19
C GLY A 593 15.86 2.06 -23.29
N PHE A 594 15.06 1.68 -24.28
CA PHE A 594 14.60 0.30 -24.49
C PHE A 594 14.71 -0.15 -25.96
N ASP A 595 15.63 0.45 -26.73
CA ASP A 595 15.73 0.24 -28.18
C ASP A 595 15.88 -1.23 -28.58
N ILE A 596 16.57 -2.03 -27.76
CA ILE A 596 16.72 -3.48 -27.99
C ILE A 596 15.37 -4.19 -27.82
N ASP A 597 14.63 -3.90 -26.75
CA ASP A 597 13.31 -4.47 -26.48
C ASP A 597 12.29 -4.07 -27.56
N ASP A 598 12.31 -2.83 -28.04
CA ASP A 598 11.41 -2.36 -29.11
C ASP A 598 11.67 -3.12 -30.43
N LYS A 599 12.94 -3.42 -30.76
CA LYS A 599 13.29 -4.26 -31.91
C LYS A 599 12.78 -5.69 -31.74
N ILE A 600 12.93 -6.26 -30.54
CA ILE A 600 12.43 -7.61 -30.23
C ILE A 600 10.90 -7.64 -30.35
N LEU A 601 10.21 -6.67 -29.74
CA LEU A 601 8.75 -6.57 -29.76
C LEU A 601 8.21 -6.51 -31.18
N SER A 602 8.84 -5.72 -32.06
CA SER A 602 8.45 -5.61 -33.46
C SER A 602 8.47 -6.97 -34.19
N ARG A 603 9.50 -7.79 -33.92
CA ARG A 603 9.59 -9.16 -34.48
C ARG A 603 8.55 -10.10 -33.87
N VAL A 604 8.31 -10.00 -32.56
CA VAL A 604 7.29 -10.81 -31.88
C VAL A 604 5.90 -10.48 -32.40
N GLN A 605 5.57 -9.20 -32.60
CA GLN A 605 4.27 -8.79 -33.16
C GLN A 605 4.07 -9.34 -34.58
N ALA A 606 5.11 -9.30 -35.43
CA ALA A 606 5.05 -9.89 -36.76
C ALA A 606 4.85 -11.42 -36.71
N PHE A 607 5.55 -12.11 -35.80
CA PHE A 607 5.39 -13.54 -35.57
C PHE A 607 3.97 -13.91 -35.08
N LEU A 608 3.43 -13.17 -34.11
CA LEU A 608 2.07 -13.38 -33.61
C LEU A 608 1.00 -13.12 -34.69
N ALA A 609 1.27 -12.19 -35.62
CA ALA A 609 0.38 -11.91 -36.73
C ALA A 609 0.39 -13.00 -37.82
N ASP A 610 1.56 -13.59 -38.10
CA ASP A 610 1.70 -14.70 -39.05
C ASP A 610 1.00 -15.98 -38.54
N GLY A 611 1.28 -16.38 -37.31
CA GLY A 611 0.62 -17.49 -36.63
C GLY A 611 0.84 -18.88 -37.26
N GLN A 612 1.71 -19.03 -38.27
CA GLN A 612 2.00 -20.32 -38.92
C GLN A 612 3.11 -21.09 -38.22
N SER A 613 4.11 -20.38 -37.72
CA SER A 613 5.27 -20.97 -37.02
C SER A 613 5.00 -21.07 -35.52
N GLU A 614 5.47 -22.16 -34.88
CA GLU A 614 5.29 -22.40 -33.44
C GLU A 614 6.41 -21.79 -32.57
N GLN A 615 7.49 -21.31 -33.18
CA GLN A 615 8.63 -20.70 -32.50
C GLN A 615 9.26 -19.60 -33.37
N ILE A 616 9.79 -18.56 -32.72
CA ILE A 616 10.69 -17.56 -33.29
C ILE A 616 12.02 -17.51 -32.53
N ILE A 617 13.12 -17.43 -33.27
CA ILE A 617 14.46 -17.21 -32.75
C ILE A 617 14.92 -15.80 -33.19
N ILE A 618 15.28 -14.98 -32.23
CA ILE A 618 15.76 -13.61 -32.42
C ILE A 618 17.23 -13.57 -32.01
N GLU A 619 18.12 -13.43 -33.00
CA GLU A 619 19.58 -13.40 -32.85
C GLU A 619 20.20 -12.55 -33.97
N GLY A 620 21.48 -12.20 -33.84
CA GLY A 620 22.23 -11.39 -34.80
C GLY A 620 23.11 -10.32 -34.16
N ASP A 621 23.95 -9.67 -34.97
CA ASP A 621 24.91 -8.64 -34.51
C ASP A 621 24.21 -7.44 -33.86
N GLU A 622 22.98 -7.11 -34.27
CA GLU A 622 22.20 -6.03 -33.63
C GLU A 622 21.76 -6.32 -32.18
N PHE A 623 21.93 -7.57 -31.70
CA PHE A 623 21.66 -8.00 -30.33
C PHE A 623 22.95 -8.23 -29.52
N LYS A 624 24.08 -7.70 -30.01
CA LYS A 624 25.29 -7.53 -29.22
C LYS A 624 25.08 -6.44 -28.17
N LEU A 625 25.17 -6.81 -26.91
CA LEU A 625 24.96 -5.93 -25.77
C LEU A 625 26.28 -5.37 -25.22
N ASN A 626 26.18 -4.18 -24.66
CA ASN A 626 27.17 -3.54 -23.80
C ASN A 626 26.50 -3.08 -22.49
N ASN A 627 27.31 -2.62 -21.53
CA ASN A 627 26.84 -2.35 -20.16
C ASN A 627 25.81 -1.20 -20.06
N ASN A 628 25.59 -0.43 -21.13
CA ASN A 628 24.54 0.58 -21.19
C ASN A 628 23.17 -0.01 -21.57
N ASP A 629 23.13 -1.22 -22.15
CA ASP A 629 21.91 -1.91 -22.52
C ASP A 629 21.27 -2.53 -21.27
N LYS A 630 20.40 -1.74 -20.63
CA LYS A 630 19.77 -2.01 -19.33
C LYS A 630 18.37 -2.59 -19.49
N THR A 631 17.96 -3.43 -18.55
CA THR A 631 16.60 -4.00 -18.48
C THR A 631 16.20 -4.78 -19.75
N VAL A 632 17.18 -5.29 -20.50
CA VAL A 632 16.92 -5.99 -21.78
C VAL A 632 16.05 -7.21 -21.54
N GLY A 633 14.97 -7.32 -22.30
CA GLY A 633 13.96 -8.38 -22.18
C GLY A 633 12.79 -8.06 -21.26
N GLY A 634 12.90 -7.02 -20.42
CA GLY A 634 11.86 -6.70 -19.44
C GLY A 634 10.68 -5.94 -19.98
N GLN A 635 10.91 -4.92 -20.82
CA GLN A 635 9.81 -4.18 -21.44
C GLN A 635 9.04 -5.08 -22.41
N VAL A 636 9.75 -5.85 -23.24
CA VAL A 636 9.10 -6.77 -24.18
C VAL A 636 8.32 -7.87 -23.46
N SER A 637 8.75 -8.33 -22.28
CA SER A 637 7.98 -9.29 -21.46
C SER A 637 6.63 -8.72 -21.02
N ILE A 638 6.61 -7.46 -20.57
CA ILE A 638 5.39 -6.75 -20.17
C ILE A 638 4.49 -6.52 -21.39
N ASP A 639 5.07 -6.11 -22.51
CA ASP A 639 4.33 -5.85 -23.74
C ASP A 639 3.70 -7.15 -24.29
N ILE A 640 4.39 -8.29 -24.25
CA ILE A 640 3.84 -9.60 -24.63
C ILE A 640 2.67 -9.99 -23.72
N GLU A 641 2.80 -9.87 -22.40
CA GLU A 641 1.70 -10.15 -21.46
C GLU A 641 0.47 -9.30 -21.77
N ARG A 642 0.68 -8.00 -22.05
CA ARG A 642 -0.37 -7.06 -22.41
C ARG A 642 -1.03 -7.43 -23.74
N LEU A 643 -0.25 -7.82 -24.73
CA LEU A 643 -0.73 -8.28 -26.03
C LEU A 643 -1.65 -9.50 -25.87
N LEU A 644 -1.19 -10.55 -25.19
CA LEU A 644 -1.92 -11.81 -25.09
C LEU A 644 -3.24 -11.71 -24.33
N ASN A 645 -3.29 -10.88 -23.28
CA ASN A 645 -4.45 -10.84 -22.38
C ASN A 645 -5.47 -9.75 -22.74
N TYR A 646 -5.07 -8.69 -23.46
CA TYR A 646 -5.96 -7.54 -23.69
C TYR A 646 -6.22 -7.18 -25.15
N THR A 647 -5.22 -7.29 -26.04
CA THR A 647 -5.34 -6.78 -27.42
C THR A 647 -5.37 -7.88 -28.48
N HIS A 648 -4.46 -8.86 -28.43
CA HIS A 648 -4.34 -9.92 -29.41
C HIS A 648 -5.14 -11.16 -28.99
N LYS A 649 -6.43 -11.20 -29.35
CA LYS A 649 -7.36 -12.29 -28.97
C LYS A 649 -7.41 -13.48 -29.93
N THR A 650 -6.60 -13.49 -30.98
CA THR A 650 -6.55 -14.59 -31.95
C THR A 650 -6.01 -15.86 -31.29
N ALA A 651 -6.64 -17.00 -31.58
CA ALA A 651 -6.16 -18.30 -31.11
C ALA A 651 -4.98 -18.75 -31.97
N ALA A 652 -3.91 -19.21 -31.32
CA ALA A 652 -2.76 -19.86 -31.96
C ALA A 652 -2.38 -21.10 -31.14
N LYS A 653 -1.81 -22.12 -31.78
CA LYS A 653 -1.51 -23.42 -31.13
C LYS A 653 -0.52 -23.30 -29.98
N PHE A 654 0.39 -22.34 -30.07
CA PHE A 654 1.40 -22.03 -29.06
C PHE A 654 0.91 -21.02 -28.01
N ILE A 655 -0.38 -20.65 -27.99
CA ILE A 655 -0.96 -19.83 -26.92
C ILE A 655 -1.86 -20.72 -26.06
N TYR A 656 -1.47 -20.88 -24.80
CA TYR A 656 -2.24 -21.63 -23.81
C TYR A 656 -3.06 -20.69 -22.92
N THR A 657 -4.11 -21.24 -22.32
CA THR A 657 -4.94 -20.54 -21.33
C THR A 657 -4.93 -21.34 -20.05
N HIS A 658 -4.47 -20.73 -18.96
CA HIS A 658 -4.54 -21.35 -17.63
C HIS A 658 -5.99 -21.47 -17.15
N GLY A 659 -6.24 -22.32 -16.15
CA GLY A 659 -7.56 -22.48 -15.54
C GLY A 659 -8.14 -21.19 -14.93
N ASN A 660 -7.29 -20.19 -14.69
CA ASN A 660 -7.66 -18.87 -14.19
C ASN A 660 -7.98 -17.85 -15.31
N GLY A 661 -7.94 -18.27 -16.58
CA GLY A 661 -8.24 -17.45 -17.75
C GLY A 661 -7.06 -16.66 -18.35
N ARG A 662 -5.90 -16.64 -17.69
CA ARG A 662 -4.68 -15.98 -18.21
C ARG A 662 -4.17 -16.70 -19.44
N ARG A 663 -3.86 -15.94 -20.49
CA ARG A 663 -3.24 -16.44 -21.74
C ARG A 663 -1.73 -16.23 -21.71
N TYR A 664 -0.98 -17.23 -22.15
CA TYR A 664 0.48 -17.24 -22.13
C TYR A 664 1.04 -18.06 -23.30
N LEU A 665 2.32 -17.87 -23.62
CA LEU A 665 2.99 -18.60 -24.70
C LEU A 665 3.48 -19.97 -24.22
N ALA A 666 3.49 -20.94 -25.14
CA ALA A 666 4.11 -22.24 -24.92
C ALA A 666 5.60 -22.08 -24.59
N PRO A 667 6.21 -22.99 -23.79
CA PRO A 667 7.63 -22.92 -23.46
C PRO A 667 8.51 -22.72 -24.70
N GLU A 668 9.45 -21.78 -24.61
CA GLU A 668 10.40 -21.45 -25.69
C GLU A 668 9.76 -21.04 -27.03
N THR A 669 8.55 -20.49 -27.04
CA THR A 669 7.96 -19.90 -28.26
C THR A 669 8.78 -18.72 -28.76
N VAL A 670 9.28 -17.87 -27.85
CA VAL A 670 10.10 -16.70 -28.19
C VAL A 670 11.49 -16.90 -27.60
N VAL A 671 12.48 -17.20 -28.45
CA VAL A 671 13.88 -17.37 -28.05
C VAL A 671 14.67 -16.14 -28.46
N ILE A 672 15.31 -15.49 -27.50
CA ILE A 672 16.13 -14.29 -27.68
C ILE A 672 17.56 -14.64 -27.30
N ARG A 673 18.47 -14.59 -28.27
CA ARG A 673 19.90 -14.82 -28.07
C ARG A 673 20.66 -13.51 -28.18
N THR A 674 21.39 -13.20 -27.12
CA THR A 674 22.21 -11.99 -27.02
C THR A 674 23.64 -12.36 -26.64
N HIS A 675 24.60 -11.47 -26.87
CA HIS A 675 25.99 -11.71 -26.49
C HIS A 675 26.71 -10.41 -26.12
N GLY A 676 27.83 -10.50 -25.40
CA GLY A 676 28.64 -9.34 -25.01
C GLY A 676 28.65 -9.09 -23.49
N SER A 677 28.33 -7.87 -23.06
CA SER A 677 28.27 -7.53 -21.64
C SER A 677 26.98 -6.80 -21.35
N ALA A 678 25.95 -7.49 -20.86
CA ALA A 678 24.65 -6.88 -20.57
C ALA A 678 24.72 -5.90 -19.39
N GLY A 679 23.96 -4.81 -19.47
CA GLY A 679 23.79 -3.86 -18.37
C GLY A 679 23.00 -4.44 -17.19
N GLN A 680 22.61 -3.56 -16.27
CA GLN A 680 21.81 -3.95 -15.10
C GLN A 680 20.43 -4.47 -15.51
N SER A 681 19.85 -5.33 -14.67
CA SER A 681 18.47 -5.81 -14.79
C SER A 681 18.18 -6.65 -16.06
N TYR A 682 19.19 -7.32 -16.63
CA TYR A 682 18.99 -8.24 -17.76
C TYR A 682 17.96 -9.33 -17.44
N GLY A 683 16.94 -9.48 -18.29
CA GLY A 683 15.86 -10.45 -18.08
C GLY A 683 14.93 -10.12 -16.92
N ALA A 684 14.89 -8.86 -16.45
CA ALA A 684 13.87 -8.44 -15.50
C ALA A 684 12.45 -8.74 -16.02
N PHE A 685 11.52 -9.10 -15.15
CA PHE A 685 10.13 -9.40 -15.50
C PHE A 685 9.96 -10.49 -16.57
N LEU A 686 10.94 -11.40 -16.75
CA LEU A 686 10.84 -12.46 -17.74
C LEU A 686 9.54 -13.26 -17.58
N ASN A 687 8.86 -13.52 -18.69
CA ASN A 687 7.52 -14.08 -18.71
C ASN A 687 7.44 -15.47 -19.38
N ASP A 688 6.32 -16.15 -19.16
CA ASP A 688 6.08 -17.49 -19.67
C ASP A 688 6.16 -17.59 -21.20
N GLY A 689 6.82 -18.65 -21.66
CA GLY A 689 7.07 -18.96 -23.08
C GLY A 689 8.23 -18.21 -23.72
N MET A 690 8.94 -17.36 -22.97
CA MET A 690 10.17 -16.71 -23.41
C MET A 690 11.42 -17.47 -22.94
N LYS A 691 12.47 -17.43 -23.75
CA LYS A 691 13.82 -17.89 -23.40
C LYS A 691 14.84 -16.82 -23.74
N LEU A 692 15.58 -16.35 -22.73
CA LEU A 692 16.69 -15.43 -22.91
C LEU A 692 17.99 -16.20 -22.71
N HIS A 693 18.82 -16.26 -23.73
CA HIS A 693 20.15 -16.88 -23.67
C HIS A 693 21.21 -15.83 -23.96
N HIS A 694 22.00 -15.50 -22.95
CA HIS A 694 23.09 -14.54 -23.04
C HIS A 694 24.44 -15.26 -23.04
N LEU A 695 25.25 -15.04 -24.07
CA LEU A 695 26.66 -15.46 -24.09
C LEU A 695 27.55 -14.26 -23.72
N GLY A 696 27.99 -14.18 -22.47
CA GLY A 696 28.64 -12.98 -21.98
C GLY A 696 28.53 -12.75 -20.48
N THR A 697 28.89 -11.54 -20.04
CA THR A 697 28.72 -11.11 -18.64
C THR A 697 27.45 -10.28 -18.47
N ALA A 698 26.87 -10.29 -17.28
CA ALA A 698 25.75 -9.40 -16.95
C ALA A 698 26.01 -8.67 -15.64
N ASN A 699 25.54 -7.42 -15.52
CA ASN A 699 25.67 -6.67 -14.28
C ASN A 699 24.57 -7.08 -13.26
N ASP A 700 24.41 -6.29 -12.20
CA ASP A 700 23.48 -6.57 -11.11
C ASP A 700 22.01 -6.70 -11.57
N GLY A 701 21.22 -7.48 -10.84
CA GLY A 701 19.76 -7.56 -11.03
C GLY A 701 19.26 -8.50 -12.13
N VAL A 702 20.09 -9.44 -12.59
CA VAL A 702 19.67 -10.48 -13.55
C VAL A 702 18.40 -11.17 -13.09
N GLY A 703 17.35 -11.18 -13.92
CA GLY A 703 16.09 -11.87 -13.61
C GLY A 703 15.26 -11.26 -12.47
N LYS A 704 15.46 -9.97 -12.13
CA LYS A 704 14.61 -9.25 -11.16
C LYS A 704 13.12 -9.44 -11.45
N SER A 705 12.35 -9.87 -10.44
CA SER A 705 10.91 -10.11 -10.55
C SER A 705 10.50 -10.97 -11.76
N ALA A 706 11.36 -11.87 -12.25
CA ALA A 706 11.01 -12.84 -13.26
C ALA A 706 9.79 -13.67 -12.80
N SER A 707 8.82 -13.86 -13.70
CA SER A 707 7.55 -14.53 -13.39
C SER A 707 7.30 -15.77 -14.25
N GLY A 708 8.27 -16.18 -15.07
CA GLY A 708 8.15 -17.31 -15.98
C GLY A 708 9.37 -17.42 -16.90
N GLY A 709 9.27 -18.32 -17.89
CA GLY A 709 10.29 -18.47 -18.93
C GLY A 709 11.60 -19.10 -18.46
N VAL A 710 12.61 -19.05 -19.34
CA VAL A 710 13.96 -19.61 -19.12
C VAL A 710 15.02 -18.53 -19.33
N LEU A 711 15.85 -18.29 -18.34
CA LEU A 711 16.96 -17.35 -18.38
C LEU A 711 18.29 -18.11 -18.31
N VAL A 712 19.18 -17.89 -19.27
CA VAL A 712 20.49 -18.54 -19.33
C VAL A 712 21.57 -17.48 -19.50
N VAL A 713 22.59 -17.52 -18.65
CA VAL A 713 23.82 -16.74 -18.82
C VAL A 713 25.00 -17.71 -18.92
N GLU A 714 25.58 -17.80 -20.11
CA GLU A 714 26.69 -18.69 -20.44
C GLU A 714 28.01 -17.93 -20.45
N SER A 715 29.04 -18.53 -19.86
CA SER A 715 30.38 -17.94 -19.85
C SER A 715 31.02 -18.02 -21.24
N PRO A 716 31.56 -16.92 -21.78
CA PRO A 716 32.29 -16.95 -23.05
C PRO A 716 33.69 -17.61 -22.93
N GLY A 717 34.08 -18.07 -21.74
CA GLY A 717 35.42 -18.60 -21.45
C GLY A 717 36.47 -17.52 -21.19
N GLY A 718 37.71 -17.93 -20.93
CA GLY A 718 38.86 -17.00 -20.79
C GLY A 718 39.06 -16.34 -19.41
N GLY A 719 38.17 -16.57 -18.43
CA GLY A 719 38.29 -16.04 -17.06
C GLY A 719 39.35 -16.75 -16.21
N ILE A 720 39.80 -16.09 -15.13
CA ILE A 720 40.71 -16.67 -14.13
C ILE A 720 39.98 -17.82 -13.42
N LYS A 721 40.52 -19.03 -13.47
CA LYS A 721 39.90 -20.24 -12.87
C LYS A 721 39.95 -20.27 -11.34
N THR A 722 40.56 -19.28 -10.71
CA THR A 722 40.58 -19.14 -9.26
C THR A 722 39.19 -18.80 -8.76
N GLN A 723 38.73 -19.60 -7.82
CA GLN A 723 37.46 -19.42 -7.11
C GLN A 723 37.32 -17.99 -6.54
N GLY A 724 36.17 -17.34 -6.74
CA GLY A 724 35.93 -15.96 -6.31
C GLY A 724 36.44 -14.86 -7.26
N ASN A 725 37.24 -15.21 -8.29
CA ASN A 725 37.86 -14.23 -9.19
C ASN A 725 37.16 -14.13 -10.56
N ASN A 726 36.04 -14.84 -10.76
CA ASN A 726 35.34 -14.89 -12.04
C ASN A 726 33.81 -14.84 -11.86
N VAL A 727 33.35 -13.68 -11.38
CA VAL A 727 31.92 -13.35 -11.25
C VAL A 727 31.33 -13.08 -12.63
N LEU A 728 30.35 -13.90 -13.03
CA LEU A 728 29.70 -13.82 -14.34
C LEU A 728 28.51 -12.87 -14.32
N ILE A 729 27.78 -12.86 -13.19
CA ILE A 729 26.64 -11.97 -12.97
C ILE A 729 26.77 -11.20 -11.66
N GLY A 730 26.22 -10.00 -11.62
CA GLY A 730 26.28 -9.13 -10.45
C GLY A 730 25.41 -9.55 -9.26
N ASN A 731 25.14 -8.59 -8.38
CA ASN A 731 24.40 -8.76 -7.13
C ASN A 731 22.87 -8.91 -7.34
N PHE A 732 22.20 -9.41 -6.30
CA PHE A 732 20.74 -9.49 -6.13
C PHE A 732 19.96 -10.02 -7.34
N ALA A 733 20.59 -10.91 -8.11
CA ALA A 733 19.91 -11.64 -9.18
C ALA A 733 18.68 -12.38 -8.62
N LEU A 734 17.60 -12.41 -9.41
CA LEU A 734 16.29 -12.98 -9.04
C LEU A 734 15.61 -12.30 -7.85
N PHE A 735 15.97 -11.04 -7.54
CA PHE A 735 15.28 -10.29 -6.49
C PHE A 735 13.77 -10.26 -6.72
N GLY A 736 13.01 -10.86 -5.81
CA GLY A 736 11.55 -10.89 -5.88
C GLY A 736 10.98 -11.73 -7.04
N ALA A 737 11.75 -12.64 -7.63
CA ALA A 737 11.26 -13.52 -8.70
C ALA A 737 10.08 -14.37 -8.20
N THR A 738 9.06 -14.56 -9.04
CA THR A 738 7.81 -15.26 -8.71
C THR A 738 7.63 -16.56 -9.49
N GLY A 739 8.43 -16.82 -10.51
CA GLY A 739 8.39 -18.04 -11.33
C GLY A 739 9.53 -18.11 -12.35
N GLY A 740 9.54 -19.17 -13.17
CA GLY A 740 10.54 -19.40 -14.22
C GLY A 740 11.75 -20.25 -13.78
N LYS A 741 12.68 -20.45 -14.73
CA LYS A 741 13.95 -21.17 -14.55
C LYS A 741 15.14 -20.29 -14.91
N THR A 742 16.23 -20.35 -14.16
CA THR A 742 17.45 -19.57 -14.40
C THR A 742 18.70 -20.43 -14.29
N PHE A 743 19.61 -20.34 -15.26
CA PHE A 743 20.84 -21.13 -15.32
C PHE A 743 22.04 -20.23 -15.56
N ILE A 744 22.97 -20.18 -14.61
CA ILE A 744 24.13 -19.28 -14.62
C ILE A 744 25.41 -20.12 -14.64
N ASN A 745 26.12 -20.14 -15.77
CA ASN A 745 27.37 -20.89 -15.93
C ASN A 745 28.57 -20.10 -15.36
N GLY A 746 28.48 -19.72 -14.08
CA GLY A 746 29.49 -18.94 -13.40
C GLY A 746 29.06 -18.51 -12.00
N GLU A 747 29.89 -17.70 -11.34
CA GLU A 747 29.60 -17.16 -10.02
C GLU A 747 28.69 -15.92 -10.11
N ALA A 748 27.84 -15.73 -9.11
CA ALA A 748 27.03 -14.55 -8.90
C ALA A 748 27.53 -13.74 -7.70
N GLY A 749 27.18 -12.45 -7.66
CA GLY A 749 27.46 -11.58 -6.53
C GLY A 749 26.64 -11.89 -5.26
N ASP A 750 26.56 -10.91 -4.37
CA ASP A 750 25.84 -11.02 -3.11
C ASP A 750 24.33 -11.09 -3.33
N ARG A 751 23.60 -11.66 -2.36
CA ARG A 751 22.13 -11.68 -2.30
C ARG A 751 21.46 -12.38 -3.48
N PHE A 752 22.13 -13.35 -4.08
CA PHE A 752 21.52 -14.19 -5.10
C PHE A 752 20.20 -14.80 -4.59
N ALA A 753 19.13 -14.66 -5.36
CA ALA A 753 17.77 -15.11 -5.05
C ALA A 753 17.16 -14.50 -3.76
N VAL A 754 17.57 -13.29 -3.38
CA VAL A 754 16.93 -12.54 -2.30
C VAL A 754 15.43 -12.37 -2.59
N ARG A 755 14.57 -12.65 -1.61
CA ARG A 755 13.10 -12.61 -1.79
C ARG A 755 12.55 -13.48 -2.93
N ASN A 756 13.28 -14.51 -3.40
CA ASN A 756 12.75 -15.45 -4.38
C ASN A 756 11.47 -16.12 -3.84
N SER A 757 10.43 -16.10 -4.65
CA SER A 757 9.07 -16.50 -4.33
C SER A 757 8.52 -17.54 -5.32
N GLY A 758 9.35 -18.15 -6.17
CA GLY A 758 8.89 -19.23 -7.04
C GLY A 758 9.81 -19.65 -8.17
N ALA A 759 10.89 -18.92 -8.44
CA ALA A 759 11.84 -19.28 -9.49
C ALA A 759 12.72 -20.46 -9.07
N MET A 760 13.09 -21.28 -10.06
CA MET A 760 14.17 -22.26 -9.93
C MET A 760 15.46 -21.68 -10.49
N ALA A 761 16.58 -21.89 -9.80
CA ALA A 761 17.88 -21.44 -10.27
C ALA A 761 19.00 -22.46 -10.05
N VAL A 762 19.94 -22.52 -10.99
CA VAL A 762 21.23 -23.21 -10.84
C VAL A 762 22.36 -22.23 -11.11
N VAL A 763 23.35 -22.18 -10.21
CA VAL A 763 24.47 -21.24 -10.25
C VAL A 763 25.76 -21.91 -9.76
N GLU A 764 26.92 -21.46 -10.24
CA GLU A 764 28.22 -22.09 -9.95
C GLU A 764 29.04 -21.39 -8.86
N GLY A 765 28.41 -20.48 -8.12
CA GLY A 765 28.93 -19.80 -6.94
C GLY A 765 28.08 -18.57 -6.60
N VAL A 766 28.01 -18.20 -5.32
CA VAL A 766 27.27 -17.01 -4.86
C VAL A 766 28.08 -16.28 -3.78
N GLY A 767 27.83 -14.98 -3.65
CA GLY A 767 28.39 -14.15 -2.57
C GLY A 767 27.69 -14.35 -1.22
N ASP A 768 27.74 -13.31 -0.39
CA ASP A 768 27.08 -13.27 0.93
C ASP A 768 25.55 -13.20 0.78
N PHE A 769 24.83 -13.71 1.77
CA PHE A 769 23.36 -13.63 1.88
C PHE A 769 22.58 -14.29 0.73
N GLY A 770 23.11 -15.39 0.17
CA GLY A 770 22.35 -16.21 -0.78
C GLY A 770 21.03 -16.73 -0.20
N CYS A 771 19.95 -16.66 -0.97
CA CYS A 771 18.58 -17.04 -0.58
C CYS A 771 18.00 -16.24 0.61
N GLU A 772 18.50 -15.03 0.87
CA GLU A 772 17.98 -14.15 1.92
C GLU A 772 16.48 -13.86 1.72
N TYR A 773 15.68 -13.99 2.78
CA TYR A 773 14.22 -13.82 2.75
C TYR A 773 13.47 -14.68 1.72
N MET A 774 14.02 -15.78 1.19
CA MET A 774 13.31 -16.63 0.22
C MET A 774 12.00 -17.20 0.81
N THR A 775 10.91 -17.14 0.05
CA THR A 775 9.57 -17.63 0.47
C THR A 775 9.03 -18.77 -0.38
N ASN A 776 9.61 -19.02 -1.56
CA ASN A 776 9.29 -20.16 -2.40
C ASN A 776 10.34 -20.35 -3.51
N GLY A 777 10.24 -21.41 -4.31
CA GLY A 777 11.18 -21.73 -5.39
C GLY A 777 12.22 -22.79 -5.00
N ALA A 778 13.26 -22.93 -5.83
CA ALA A 778 14.35 -23.89 -5.62
C ALA A 778 15.68 -23.32 -6.12
N VAL A 779 16.71 -23.26 -5.29
CA VAL A 779 18.02 -22.71 -5.68
C VAL A 779 19.10 -23.76 -5.45
N LEU A 780 19.82 -24.15 -6.51
CA LEU A 780 20.96 -25.05 -6.45
C LEU A 780 22.25 -24.26 -6.72
N ASN A 781 23.11 -24.18 -5.71
CA ASN A 781 24.44 -23.65 -5.87
C ASN A 781 25.46 -24.80 -5.89
N ILE A 782 26.22 -24.88 -6.98
CA ILE A 782 27.26 -25.90 -7.18
C ILE A 782 28.68 -25.35 -6.98
N GLY A 783 28.86 -24.17 -6.37
CA GLY A 783 30.18 -23.63 -6.03
C GLY A 783 30.26 -22.85 -4.73
N THR A 784 31.01 -21.73 -4.72
CA THR A 784 31.23 -20.89 -3.53
C THR A 784 29.95 -20.37 -2.91
N PHE A 785 30.00 -20.07 -1.61
CA PHE A 785 28.94 -19.37 -0.90
C PHE A 785 29.54 -18.51 0.22
N GLY A 786 28.88 -17.40 0.53
CA GLY A 786 29.25 -16.48 1.61
C GLY A 786 28.47 -16.69 2.91
N LYS A 787 28.60 -15.74 3.83
CA LYS A 787 27.91 -15.75 5.14
C LYS A 787 26.43 -15.40 5.00
N GLY A 788 25.62 -15.79 5.98
CA GLY A 788 24.20 -15.42 6.03
C GLY A 788 23.34 -16.17 5.00
N PHE A 789 23.80 -17.33 4.55
CA PHE A 789 23.06 -18.18 3.62
C PHE A 789 21.69 -18.56 4.23
N CYS A 790 20.61 -18.37 3.47
CA CYS A 790 19.22 -18.56 3.89
C CYS A 790 18.73 -17.68 5.05
N ASN A 791 19.38 -16.54 5.34
CA ASN A 791 18.92 -15.62 6.37
C ASN A 791 17.48 -15.14 6.10
N GLY A 792 16.57 -15.33 7.06
CA GLY A 792 15.16 -14.97 6.92
C GLY A 792 14.36 -15.83 5.93
N MET A 793 14.92 -16.93 5.42
CA MET A 793 14.21 -17.83 4.50
C MET A 793 13.05 -18.56 5.20
N SER A 794 11.84 -18.38 4.69
CA SER A 794 10.61 -18.91 5.29
C SER A 794 9.85 -19.91 4.40
N GLY A 795 10.32 -20.14 3.17
CA GLY A 795 9.70 -21.06 2.22
C GLY A 795 10.60 -21.34 1.01
N GLY A 796 10.32 -22.42 0.26
CA GLY A 796 11.18 -22.90 -0.82
C GLY A 796 12.32 -23.80 -0.32
N ASN A 797 13.29 -24.10 -1.18
CA ASN A 797 14.42 -24.99 -0.87
C ASN A 797 15.72 -24.46 -1.45
N ALA A 798 16.81 -24.58 -0.70
CA ALA A 798 18.15 -24.26 -1.16
C ALA A 798 19.04 -25.49 -1.07
N TYR A 799 19.86 -25.71 -2.09
CA TYR A 799 20.76 -26.86 -2.23
C TYR A 799 22.17 -26.34 -2.42
N GLN A 800 23.12 -26.92 -1.69
CA GLN A 800 24.51 -26.48 -1.69
C GLN A 800 25.45 -27.67 -1.86
N TYR A 801 26.32 -27.58 -2.85
CA TYR A 801 27.51 -28.42 -2.95
C TYR A 801 28.62 -27.87 -2.03
N ASP A 802 28.97 -28.58 -0.98
CA ASP A 802 29.85 -28.15 0.11
C ASP A 802 30.95 -29.19 0.40
N PRO A 803 31.92 -29.38 -0.51
CA PRO A 803 33.01 -30.36 -0.33
C PRO A 803 33.91 -30.05 0.87
N ASP A 804 33.98 -28.78 1.28
CA ASP A 804 34.81 -28.33 2.42
C ASP A 804 34.05 -28.33 3.76
N ASN A 805 32.78 -28.75 3.78
CA ASN A 805 31.91 -28.77 4.96
C ASN A 805 31.78 -27.41 5.70
N LYS A 806 31.78 -26.29 4.96
CA LYS A 806 31.73 -24.92 5.49
C LYS A 806 30.32 -24.42 5.79
N LEU A 807 29.28 -24.98 5.17
CA LEU A 807 27.92 -24.44 5.23
C LEU A 807 27.39 -24.33 6.66
N THR A 808 27.74 -25.29 7.52
CA THR A 808 27.28 -25.36 8.92
C THR A 808 27.63 -24.11 9.76
N ALA A 809 28.69 -23.38 9.36
CA ALA A 809 29.13 -22.15 10.02
C ALA A 809 28.59 -20.86 9.36
N LEU A 810 28.02 -20.95 8.15
CA LEU A 810 27.68 -19.79 7.32
C LEU A 810 26.17 -19.63 7.06
N TYR A 811 25.35 -20.65 7.36
CA TYR A 811 23.90 -20.57 7.24
C TYR A 811 23.23 -19.97 8.48
N ASP A 812 22.02 -19.43 8.29
CA ASP A 812 21.17 -18.97 9.38
C ASP A 812 20.34 -20.10 10.01
N LYS A 813 20.79 -20.57 11.17
CA LYS A 813 20.13 -21.63 11.97
C LYS A 813 18.77 -21.23 12.51
N THR A 814 18.43 -19.94 12.51
CA THR A 814 17.14 -19.46 13.02
C THR A 814 16.03 -19.55 11.98
N SER A 815 16.39 -19.69 10.69
CA SER A 815 15.45 -19.73 9.57
C SER A 815 15.28 -21.12 8.96
N VAL A 816 16.35 -21.90 8.81
CA VAL A 816 16.34 -23.20 8.13
C VAL A 816 17.04 -24.30 8.93
N GLU A 817 16.68 -25.55 8.63
CA GLU A 817 17.40 -26.76 9.05
C GLU A 817 18.14 -27.35 7.85
N LEU A 818 19.32 -27.93 8.08
CA LEU A 818 20.14 -28.57 7.04
C LEU A 818 20.03 -30.09 7.13
N HIS A 819 19.85 -30.70 5.96
CA HIS A 819 19.83 -32.14 5.74
C HIS A 819 20.88 -32.55 4.72
N THR A 820 21.24 -33.83 4.73
CA THR A 820 22.22 -34.45 3.83
C THR A 820 21.56 -35.46 2.90
N LEU A 821 22.14 -35.71 1.72
CA LEU A 821 21.64 -36.74 0.81
C LEU A 821 21.95 -38.18 1.28
N THR A 822 22.84 -38.32 2.26
CA THR A 822 23.21 -39.61 2.87
C THR A 822 22.21 -40.10 3.92
N GLU A 823 21.21 -39.30 4.25
CA GLU A 823 20.11 -39.74 5.11
C GLU A 823 19.30 -40.83 4.42
N GLU A 824 19.09 -41.96 5.10
CA GLU A 824 18.27 -43.07 4.60
C GLU A 824 16.76 -42.80 4.76
N THR A 825 16.31 -41.68 4.20
CA THR A 825 14.91 -41.23 4.22
C THR A 825 14.37 -41.04 2.80
N ASP A 826 13.06 -41.22 2.63
CA ASP A 826 12.40 -40.96 1.33
C ASP A 826 12.55 -39.49 0.90
N THR A 827 12.57 -38.57 1.87
CA THR A 827 12.77 -37.13 1.64
C THR A 827 14.15 -36.84 1.07
N ALA A 828 15.22 -37.40 1.65
CA ALA A 828 16.57 -37.25 1.12
C ALA A 828 16.69 -37.81 -0.30
N LYS A 829 16.11 -39.00 -0.56
CA LYS A 829 16.06 -39.61 -1.90
C LYS A 829 15.31 -38.75 -2.91
N ALA A 830 14.19 -38.13 -2.53
CA ALA A 830 13.45 -37.25 -3.41
C ALA A 830 14.22 -35.94 -3.72
N HIS A 831 14.88 -35.35 -2.72
CA HIS A 831 15.75 -34.18 -2.92
C HIS A 831 16.97 -34.51 -3.77
N GLU A 832 17.51 -35.73 -3.67
CA GLU A 832 18.57 -36.22 -4.56
C GLU A 832 18.15 -36.19 -6.04
N GLN A 833 16.96 -36.70 -6.35
CA GLN A 833 16.41 -36.67 -7.72
C GLN A 833 16.18 -35.25 -8.24
N ILE A 834 15.77 -34.33 -7.36
CA ILE A 834 15.61 -32.91 -7.70
C ILE A 834 16.96 -32.30 -8.10
N ILE A 835 18.03 -32.57 -7.33
CA ILE A 835 19.37 -32.05 -7.64
C ILE A 835 19.86 -32.62 -8.98
N LEU A 836 19.69 -33.93 -9.22
CA LEU A 836 20.07 -34.55 -10.49
C LEU A 836 19.37 -33.89 -11.67
N ALA A 837 18.05 -33.69 -11.60
CA ALA A 837 17.29 -33.01 -12.65
C ALA A 837 17.76 -31.55 -12.86
N MET A 838 18.05 -30.82 -11.79
CA MET A 838 18.59 -29.46 -11.89
C MET A 838 19.99 -29.42 -12.51
N LEU A 839 20.85 -30.41 -12.20
CA LEU A 839 22.18 -30.55 -12.80
C LEU A 839 22.09 -30.90 -14.29
N GLU A 840 21.18 -31.79 -14.67
CA GLU A 840 20.91 -32.17 -16.07
C GLU A 840 20.43 -30.95 -16.87
N ASP A 841 19.43 -30.23 -16.34
CA ASP A 841 18.95 -28.97 -16.93
C ASP A 841 20.13 -27.98 -17.07
N HIS A 842 20.96 -27.79 -16.05
CA HIS A 842 22.09 -26.85 -16.10
C HIS A 842 23.16 -27.26 -17.12
N ALA A 843 23.46 -28.55 -17.22
CA ALA A 843 24.39 -29.10 -18.21
C ALA A 843 23.87 -28.94 -19.65
N GLN A 844 22.56 -29.01 -19.85
CA GLN A 844 21.89 -28.85 -21.13
C GLN A 844 21.75 -27.37 -21.53
N TYR A 845 21.16 -26.54 -20.67
CA TYR A 845 20.84 -25.15 -20.97
C TYR A 845 22.07 -24.24 -20.98
N ALA A 846 22.95 -24.39 -19.98
CA ALA A 846 24.07 -23.48 -19.76
C ALA A 846 25.43 -24.12 -20.12
N ASN A 847 25.41 -25.29 -20.77
CA ASN A 847 26.61 -25.99 -21.24
C ASN A 847 27.67 -26.24 -20.14
N SER A 848 27.22 -26.42 -18.89
CA SER A 848 28.12 -26.47 -17.73
C SER A 848 28.98 -27.73 -17.69
N SER A 849 30.30 -27.56 -17.80
CA SER A 849 31.28 -28.63 -17.58
C SER A 849 31.28 -29.10 -16.12
N LYS A 850 31.03 -28.21 -15.16
CA LYS A 850 30.99 -28.53 -13.74
C LYS A 850 29.81 -29.45 -13.42
N ALA A 851 28.61 -29.15 -13.93
CA ALA A 851 27.45 -30.03 -13.75
C ALA A 851 27.68 -31.41 -14.38
N ARG A 852 28.24 -31.48 -15.60
CA ARG A 852 28.59 -32.77 -16.23
C ARG A 852 29.58 -33.58 -15.40
N ASN A 853 30.57 -32.94 -14.78
CA ASN A 853 31.54 -33.60 -13.93
C ASN A 853 30.91 -34.11 -12.62
N LEU A 854 30.00 -33.35 -12.00
CA LEU A 854 29.25 -33.77 -10.82
C LEU A 854 28.37 -34.98 -11.13
N LEU A 855 27.65 -34.95 -12.26
CA LEU A 855 26.82 -36.07 -12.73
C LEU A 855 27.66 -37.33 -12.99
N ALA A 856 28.82 -37.17 -13.65
CA ALA A 856 29.71 -38.29 -13.95
C ALA A 856 30.32 -38.96 -12.71
N ASN A 857 30.42 -38.23 -11.58
CA ASN A 857 31.01 -38.71 -10.33
C ASN A 857 29.98 -38.78 -9.17
N TRP A 858 28.69 -38.90 -9.50
CA TRP A 858 27.60 -38.66 -8.56
C TRP A 858 27.69 -39.46 -7.26
N GLU A 859 28.03 -40.76 -7.33
CA GLU A 859 28.16 -41.64 -6.16
C GLU A 859 29.08 -41.07 -5.08
N LYS A 860 30.16 -40.40 -5.49
CA LYS A 860 31.06 -39.71 -4.58
C LYS A 860 30.50 -38.34 -4.19
N GLU A 861 30.15 -37.53 -5.17
CA GLU A 861 29.83 -36.11 -4.98
C GLU A 861 28.55 -35.88 -4.18
N ARG A 862 27.58 -36.82 -4.19
CA ARG A 862 26.35 -36.75 -3.39
C ARG A 862 26.60 -36.57 -1.89
N HIS A 863 27.72 -37.06 -1.38
CA HIS A 863 28.12 -36.91 0.03
C HIS A 863 28.46 -35.47 0.43
N SER A 864 28.76 -34.62 -0.55
CA SER A 864 29.08 -33.21 -0.33
C SER A 864 27.87 -32.30 -0.50
N PHE A 865 26.69 -32.84 -0.83
CA PHE A 865 25.48 -32.04 -0.97
C PHE A 865 24.70 -31.94 0.35
N LYS A 866 24.22 -30.72 0.62
CA LYS A 866 23.26 -30.42 1.68
C LYS A 866 22.05 -29.71 1.09
N PHE A 867 20.89 -29.90 1.71
CA PHE A 867 19.69 -29.14 1.38
C PHE A 867 19.09 -28.50 2.64
N ALA A 868 18.58 -27.28 2.48
CA ALA A 868 17.99 -26.49 3.53
C ALA A 868 16.46 -26.52 3.45
N VAL A 869 15.81 -26.82 4.57
CA VAL A 869 14.34 -26.79 4.71
C VAL A 869 13.93 -25.70 5.69
N PRO A 870 12.97 -24.82 5.33
CA PRO A 870 12.52 -23.73 6.19
C PRO A 870 11.84 -24.20 7.49
N LEU A 871 12.31 -23.69 8.63
CA LEU A 871 11.76 -24.01 9.96
C LEU A 871 10.31 -23.56 10.12
N TRP A 872 9.91 -22.48 9.45
CA TRP A 872 8.54 -21.95 9.54
C TRP A 872 7.49 -22.88 8.94
N LEU A 873 7.84 -23.70 7.94
CA LEU A 873 6.94 -24.76 7.45
C LEU A 873 6.65 -25.77 8.56
N TYR A 874 7.68 -26.23 9.29
CA TYR A 874 7.50 -27.14 10.40
C TYR A 874 6.70 -26.50 11.55
N LYS A 875 7.12 -25.32 12.01
CA LYS A 875 6.52 -24.62 13.15
C LYS A 875 5.05 -24.28 12.99
N THR A 876 4.59 -24.03 11.75
CA THR A 876 3.21 -23.54 11.52
C THR A 876 2.26 -24.58 10.94
N GLN A 877 2.78 -25.66 10.34
CA GLN A 877 1.99 -26.58 9.54
C GLN A 877 2.02 -28.04 10.04
N THR A 878 2.90 -28.41 10.98
CA THR A 878 3.06 -29.81 11.41
C THR A 878 2.45 -30.09 12.78
N ALA A 879 1.83 -31.25 12.93
CA ALA A 879 1.12 -31.61 14.17
C ALA A 879 2.05 -31.66 15.39
N SER A 880 3.31 -32.10 15.22
CA SER A 880 4.30 -32.21 16.29
C SER A 880 4.61 -30.86 16.95
N TYR A 881 4.79 -29.81 16.14
CA TYR A 881 5.00 -28.46 16.65
C TYR A 881 3.71 -27.84 17.17
N LEU A 882 2.62 -27.96 16.43
CA LEU A 882 1.33 -27.36 16.82
C LEU A 882 0.85 -27.89 18.18
N LYS A 883 1.08 -29.18 18.46
CA LYS A 883 0.79 -29.80 19.76
C LYS A 883 1.54 -29.14 20.92
N SER A 884 2.75 -28.62 20.71
CA SER A 884 3.53 -27.97 21.78
C SER A 884 3.35 -26.44 21.83
N SER A 885 2.97 -25.80 20.72
CA SER A 885 2.96 -24.35 20.61
C SER A 885 1.58 -23.69 20.66
N MET A 886 0.49 -24.44 20.47
CA MET A 886 -0.88 -23.92 20.50
C MET A 886 -1.68 -24.57 21.62
N ASP A 887 -2.60 -23.81 22.23
CA ASP A 887 -3.54 -24.36 23.21
C ASP A 887 -4.79 -24.99 22.55
N GLU A 888 -5.50 -25.85 23.28
CA GLU A 888 -6.69 -26.54 22.77
C GLU A 888 -7.78 -25.57 22.31
N LYS A 889 -7.93 -24.43 23.01
CA LYS A 889 -8.98 -23.45 22.75
C LYS A 889 -8.73 -22.72 21.43
N GLU A 890 -7.49 -22.35 21.14
CA GLU A 890 -7.06 -21.75 19.89
C GLU A 890 -7.23 -22.72 18.72
N MET A 891 -6.89 -24.00 18.90
CA MET A 891 -7.10 -25.03 17.89
C MET A 891 -8.59 -25.24 17.59
N ILE A 892 -9.41 -25.41 18.64
CA ILE A 892 -10.87 -25.55 18.51
C ILE A 892 -11.46 -24.33 17.80
N GLU A 893 -11.03 -23.12 18.15
CA GLU A 893 -11.54 -21.91 17.52
C GLU A 893 -11.21 -21.86 16.02
N GLU A 894 -9.97 -22.13 15.61
CA GLU A 894 -9.59 -22.13 14.20
C GLU A 894 -10.34 -23.22 13.41
N LEU A 895 -10.46 -24.42 13.95
CA LEU A 895 -11.19 -25.53 13.31
C LEU A 895 -12.69 -25.25 13.22
N ALA A 896 -13.31 -24.74 14.30
CA ALA A 896 -14.74 -24.43 14.33
C ALA A 896 -15.10 -23.34 13.32
N VAL A 897 -14.29 -22.28 13.23
CA VAL A 897 -14.44 -21.21 12.24
C VAL A 897 -14.34 -21.76 10.83
N ALA A 898 -13.33 -22.60 10.55
CA ALA A 898 -13.14 -23.21 9.23
C ALA A 898 -14.31 -24.13 8.85
N LEU A 899 -14.76 -24.98 9.77
CA LEU A 899 -15.88 -25.90 9.55
C LEU A 899 -17.18 -25.15 9.26
N ALA A 900 -17.50 -24.11 10.05
CA ALA A 900 -18.68 -23.28 9.81
C ALA A 900 -18.64 -22.60 8.42
N GLN A 901 -17.48 -22.08 8.02
CA GLN A 901 -17.29 -21.46 6.70
C GLN A 901 -17.44 -22.48 5.56
N GLU A 902 -16.89 -23.68 5.72
CA GLU A 902 -17.03 -24.78 4.76
C GLU A 902 -18.49 -25.13 4.54
N LYS A 903 -19.27 -25.33 5.61
CA LYS A 903 -20.69 -25.69 5.50
C LYS A 903 -21.53 -24.59 4.89
N ILE A 904 -21.25 -23.32 5.20
CA ILE A 904 -21.90 -22.19 4.52
C ILE A 904 -21.51 -22.15 3.04
N ALA A 905 -20.24 -22.35 2.71
CA ALA A 905 -19.74 -22.29 1.33
C ALA A 905 -20.36 -23.38 0.44
N GLN A 906 -20.59 -24.58 0.98
CA GLN A 906 -21.26 -25.68 0.28
C GLN A 906 -22.67 -25.29 -0.18
N VAL A 907 -23.49 -24.74 0.73
CA VAL A 907 -24.85 -24.29 0.42
C VAL A 907 -24.83 -23.08 -0.52
N LYS A 908 -23.89 -22.16 -0.31
CA LYS A 908 -23.69 -21.01 -1.21
C LYS A 908 -23.37 -21.46 -2.64
N LEU A 909 -22.48 -22.43 -2.82
CA LEU A 909 -22.10 -22.94 -4.13
C LEU A 909 -23.29 -23.57 -4.86
N ALA A 910 -24.14 -24.34 -4.16
CA ALA A 910 -25.38 -24.87 -4.70
C ALA A 910 -26.30 -23.74 -5.21
N TYR A 911 -26.52 -22.70 -4.41
CA TYR A 911 -27.32 -21.55 -4.82
C TYR A 911 -26.73 -20.77 -6.01
N GLN A 912 -25.41 -20.61 -6.07
CA GLN A 912 -24.75 -19.86 -7.15
C GLN A 912 -24.72 -20.64 -8.46
N SER A 913 -24.53 -21.96 -8.39
CA SER A 913 -24.45 -22.83 -9.56
C SER A 913 -25.82 -23.31 -10.07
N GLY A 914 -26.88 -23.11 -9.28
CA GLY A 914 -28.21 -23.64 -9.58
C GLY A 914 -28.28 -25.17 -9.49
N ARG A 915 -27.29 -25.82 -8.86
CA ARG A 915 -27.25 -27.28 -8.65
C ARG A 915 -27.86 -27.65 -7.30
N PHE A 916 -28.42 -28.85 -7.23
CA PHE A 916 -28.88 -29.42 -5.97
C PHE A 916 -27.68 -29.76 -5.07
N LEU A 917 -27.88 -29.70 -3.75
CA LEU A 917 -26.91 -30.24 -2.80
C LEU A 917 -26.82 -31.76 -3.00
N PHE A 918 -25.59 -32.28 -3.07
CA PHE A 918 -25.33 -33.72 -3.25
C PHE A 918 -26.05 -34.31 -4.48
N ASP A 919 -26.07 -33.56 -5.58
CA ASP A 919 -26.70 -33.95 -6.85
C ASP A 919 -28.21 -34.30 -6.76
N GLY A 920 -28.86 -33.96 -5.63
CA GLY A 920 -30.26 -34.27 -5.37
C GLY A 920 -30.50 -35.66 -4.77
N ASP A 921 -29.44 -36.35 -4.36
CA ASP A 921 -29.53 -37.66 -3.75
C ASP A 921 -30.30 -37.62 -2.42
N VAL A 922 -31.09 -38.67 -2.17
CA VAL A 922 -31.84 -38.86 -0.92
C VAL A 922 -31.47 -40.21 -0.28
N PRO A 923 -31.36 -40.29 1.06
CA PRO A 923 -31.12 -41.56 1.74
C PRO A 923 -32.23 -42.57 1.44
N ALA A 924 -31.85 -43.84 1.28
CA ALA A 924 -32.82 -44.92 1.11
C ALA A 924 -33.64 -45.13 2.40
N TYR A 925 -34.83 -45.70 2.27
CA TYR A 925 -35.65 -46.04 3.44
C TYR A 925 -34.89 -46.99 4.39
N GLY A 926 -34.73 -46.59 5.65
CA GLY A 926 -33.98 -47.34 6.66
C GLY A 926 -32.47 -47.05 6.70
N ASP A 927 -31.96 -46.18 5.83
CA ASP A 927 -30.55 -45.77 5.84
C ASP A 927 -30.27 -44.81 7.00
N THR A 928 -29.70 -45.33 8.08
CA THR A 928 -29.32 -44.58 9.28
C THR A 928 -27.80 -44.44 9.36
N ASP A 929 -27.29 -43.24 9.64
CA ASP A 929 -25.86 -42.92 9.78
C ASP A 929 -24.99 -43.01 8.51
N SER A 930 -25.60 -42.98 7.32
CA SER A 930 -24.83 -42.87 6.07
C SER A 930 -24.15 -41.51 5.91
N VAL A 931 -23.08 -41.47 5.10
CA VAL A 931 -22.35 -40.22 4.79
C VAL A 931 -23.31 -39.18 4.19
N LEU A 932 -24.23 -39.61 3.33
CA LEU A 932 -25.24 -38.74 2.73
C LEU A 932 -26.19 -38.16 3.80
N ALA A 933 -26.69 -38.99 4.72
CA ALA A 933 -27.56 -38.52 5.81
C ALA A 933 -26.87 -37.49 6.71
N VAL A 934 -25.61 -37.75 7.11
CA VAL A 934 -24.79 -36.81 7.89
C VAL A 934 -24.63 -35.48 7.18
N ASN A 935 -24.28 -35.51 5.89
CA ASN A 935 -24.07 -34.32 5.08
C ASN A 935 -25.36 -33.50 4.87
N LEU A 936 -26.50 -34.17 4.69
CA LEU A 936 -27.80 -33.53 4.58
C LEU A 936 -28.23 -32.87 5.89
N ILE A 937 -28.04 -33.54 7.04
CA ILE A 937 -28.33 -32.96 8.37
C ILE A 937 -27.51 -31.70 8.61
N ASN A 938 -26.21 -31.74 8.30
CA ASN A 938 -25.32 -30.58 8.47
C ASN A 938 -25.71 -29.42 7.53
N SER A 939 -26.08 -29.72 6.28
CA SER A 939 -26.56 -28.70 5.34
C SER A 939 -27.90 -28.10 5.79
N PHE A 940 -28.80 -28.92 6.33
CA PHE A 940 -30.05 -28.49 6.92
C PHE A 940 -29.83 -27.55 8.11
N ALA A 941 -28.81 -27.79 8.94
CA ALA A 941 -28.46 -26.89 10.04
C ALA A 941 -28.16 -25.47 9.54
N VAL A 942 -27.38 -25.34 8.46
CA VAL A 942 -27.06 -24.04 7.84
C VAL A 942 -28.34 -23.34 7.36
N LEU A 943 -29.18 -24.05 6.61
CA LEU A 943 -30.45 -23.53 6.09
C LEU A 943 -31.38 -23.09 7.22
N LYS A 944 -31.56 -23.92 8.25
CA LYS A 944 -32.41 -23.64 9.41
C LYS A 944 -31.94 -22.43 10.19
N LYS A 945 -30.64 -22.34 10.51
CA LYS A 945 -30.08 -21.17 11.21
C LYS A 945 -30.20 -19.91 10.36
N ALA A 946 -30.01 -20.00 9.04
CA ALA A 946 -30.23 -18.87 8.14
C ALA A 946 -31.71 -18.43 8.10
N GLN A 947 -32.66 -19.37 8.08
CA GLN A 947 -34.09 -19.09 8.14
C GLN A 947 -34.51 -18.49 9.48
N ALA A 948 -33.99 -18.99 10.60
CA ALA A 948 -34.25 -18.42 11.93
C ALA A 948 -33.76 -16.96 12.03
N LEU A 949 -32.53 -16.70 11.57
CA LEU A 949 -31.97 -15.34 11.51
C LEU A 949 -32.77 -14.42 10.57
N ALA A 950 -33.18 -14.94 9.40
CA ALA A 950 -34.02 -14.20 8.48
C ALA A 950 -35.40 -13.87 9.08
N GLY A 951 -36.00 -14.82 9.80
CA GLY A 951 -37.24 -14.62 10.55
C GLY A 951 -37.08 -13.53 11.61
N ASP A 952 -36.00 -13.56 12.40
CA ASP A 952 -35.69 -12.52 13.37
C ASP A 952 -35.51 -11.14 12.74
N MET A 953 -34.84 -11.07 11.58
CA MET A 953 -34.65 -9.82 10.85
C MET A 953 -35.97 -9.23 10.31
N LEU A 954 -36.95 -10.09 10.01
CA LEU A 954 -38.26 -9.68 9.48
C LEU A 954 -39.30 -9.44 10.59
N LYS A 955 -38.97 -9.65 11.87
CA LYS A 955 -39.91 -9.40 12.99
C LYS A 955 -40.41 -7.95 13.06
N THR A 956 -39.59 -6.99 12.64
CA THR A 956 -39.94 -5.57 12.61
C THR A 956 -40.60 -5.14 11.29
N ALA A 957 -40.72 -6.04 10.31
CA ALA A 957 -41.35 -5.78 9.03
C ALA A 957 -42.88 -5.97 9.09
N PRO A 958 -43.65 -5.35 8.17
CA PRO A 958 -45.09 -5.54 8.05
C PRO A 958 -45.47 -7.03 7.98
N GLU A 959 -46.66 -7.39 8.46
CA GLU A 959 -47.12 -8.79 8.49
C GLU A 959 -47.16 -9.45 7.09
N SER A 960 -47.44 -8.65 6.06
CA SER A 960 -47.36 -9.06 4.66
C SER A 960 -45.95 -9.49 4.19
N ALA A 961 -44.89 -9.03 4.88
CA ALA A 961 -43.51 -9.38 4.61
C ALA A 961 -42.98 -10.55 5.48
N ARG A 962 -43.81 -11.12 6.37
CA ARG A 962 -43.46 -12.21 7.30
C ARG A 962 -43.88 -13.61 6.82
N THR A 963 -44.12 -13.78 5.52
CA THR A 963 -44.45 -15.10 4.92
C THR A 963 -43.22 -16.01 4.81
N ALA A 964 -43.42 -17.33 4.74
CA ALA A 964 -42.35 -18.31 4.54
C ALA A 964 -41.45 -18.02 3.32
N MET A 965 -42.04 -17.59 2.19
CA MET A 965 -41.31 -17.25 0.97
C MET A 965 -40.32 -16.08 1.19
N HIS A 966 -40.75 -15.01 1.86
CA HIS A 966 -39.89 -13.86 2.18
C HIS A 966 -38.76 -14.24 3.15
N ILE A 967 -39.02 -15.10 4.13
CA ILE A 967 -38.00 -15.63 5.04
C ILE A 967 -36.97 -16.44 4.26
N GLU A 968 -37.39 -17.29 3.33
CA GLU A 968 -36.48 -18.09 2.49
C GLU A 968 -35.62 -17.20 1.57
N GLN A 969 -36.23 -16.19 0.95
CA GLN A 969 -35.49 -15.21 0.14
C GLN A 969 -34.44 -14.45 0.97
N ALA A 970 -34.80 -14.02 2.17
CA ALA A 970 -33.88 -13.37 3.10
C ALA A 970 -32.78 -14.33 3.57
N ALA A 971 -33.10 -15.59 3.87
CA ALA A 971 -32.13 -16.63 4.25
C ALA A 971 -31.14 -16.94 3.12
N LYS A 972 -31.62 -17.05 1.87
CA LYS A 972 -30.78 -17.18 0.68
C LYS A 972 -29.84 -15.98 0.55
N LYS A 973 -30.36 -14.76 0.76
CA LYS A 973 -29.52 -13.55 0.74
C LYS A 973 -28.44 -13.59 1.82
N LEU A 974 -28.77 -14.01 3.04
CA LEU A 974 -27.80 -14.23 4.12
C LEU A 974 -26.72 -15.24 3.68
N ILE A 975 -27.08 -16.42 3.18
CA ILE A 975 -26.09 -17.42 2.76
C ILE A 975 -25.17 -16.89 1.64
N LEU A 976 -25.72 -16.16 0.67
CA LEU A 976 -24.94 -15.55 -0.41
C LEU A 976 -24.01 -14.44 0.10
N SER A 977 -24.46 -13.63 1.07
CA SER A 977 -23.74 -12.47 1.61
C SER A 977 -22.82 -12.75 2.79
N ARG A 978 -22.76 -14.00 3.30
CA ARG A 978 -21.88 -14.46 4.40
C ARG A 978 -21.91 -13.58 5.68
N PRO A 979 -23.07 -13.33 6.29
CA PRO A 979 -23.17 -12.50 7.48
C PRO A 979 -22.56 -13.22 8.69
N ARG A 980 -21.91 -12.43 9.54
CA ARG A 980 -21.32 -12.90 10.79
C ARG A 980 -22.28 -13.68 11.65
N LYS A 981 -23.51 -13.18 11.71
CA LYS A 981 -24.58 -13.79 12.50
C LYS A 981 -24.81 -15.24 12.13
N LEU A 982 -24.74 -15.60 10.84
CA LEU A 982 -24.91 -16.98 10.42
C LEU A 982 -23.72 -17.84 10.86
N GLN A 983 -22.50 -17.32 10.69
CA GLN A 983 -21.30 -18.02 11.15
C GLN A 983 -21.31 -18.19 12.67
N ASP A 984 -21.51 -17.11 13.43
CA ASP A 984 -21.60 -17.10 14.90
C ASP A 984 -22.71 -18.04 15.40
N ALA A 985 -23.85 -18.12 14.70
CA ALA A 985 -24.94 -19.04 15.03
C ALA A 985 -24.55 -20.52 14.88
N LEU A 986 -23.58 -20.82 14.01
CA LEU A 986 -23.02 -22.17 13.85
C LEU A 986 -21.84 -22.43 14.80
N LEU A 987 -21.10 -21.38 15.19
CA LEU A 987 -19.87 -21.51 15.98
C LEU A 987 -20.05 -22.24 17.30
N LYS A 988 -21.20 -22.06 17.98
CA LYS A 988 -21.48 -22.77 19.24
C LYS A 988 -21.43 -24.29 19.02
N THR A 989 -22.23 -24.79 18.08
CA THR A 989 -22.36 -26.22 17.80
C THR A 989 -21.07 -26.79 17.19
N THR A 990 -20.37 -26.03 16.34
CA THR A 990 -19.09 -26.49 15.77
C THR A 990 -17.97 -26.53 16.80
N ARG A 991 -17.92 -25.61 17.77
CA ARG A 991 -16.97 -25.70 18.91
C ARG A 991 -17.25 -26.93 19.75
N GLU A 992 -18.52 -27.17 20.06
CA GLU A 992 -18.94 -28.35 20.83
C GLU A 992 -18.60 -29.65 20.10
N ALA A 993 -18.74 -29.68 18.77
CA ALA A 993 -18.33 -30.82 17.95
C ALA A 993 -16.83 -31.17 18.11
N TYR A 994 -15.96 -30.17 18.30
CA TYR A 994 -14.52 -30.39 18.54
C TYR A 994 -14.14 -30.56 20.01
N ALA A 995 -15.03 -30.23 20.97
CA ALA A 995 -14.70 -30.26 22.40
C ALA A 995 -14.39 -31.67 22.94
N ALA A 996 -14.83 -32.73 22.25
CA ALA A 996 -14.57 -34.12 22.63
C ALA A 996 -13.24 -34.67 22.11
N TYR A 997 -12.48 -33.89 21.32
CA TYR A 997 -11.21 -34.33 20.72
C TYR A 997 -10.05 -34.06 21.69
N SER A 998 -9.09 -34.99 21.74
CA SER A 998 -7.87 -34.78 22.52
C SER A 998 -6.97 -33.73 21.86
N HIS A 999 -6.09 -33.09 22.66
CA HIS A 999 -5.07 -32.16 22.17
C HIS A 999 -4.28 -32.69 20.96
N GLU A 1000 -3.95 -33.98 20.95
CA GLU A 1000 -3.23 -34.61 19.85
C GLU A 1000 -4.08 -34.74 18.59
N GLN A 1001 -5.35 -35.11 18.72
CA GLN A 1001 -6.26 -35.17 17.58
C GLN A 1001 -6.51 -33.77 17.00
N LEU A 1002 -6.66 -32.75 17.86
CA LEU A 1002 -6.80 -31.35 17.44
C LEU A 1002 -5.58 -30.87 16.66
N ALA A 1003 -4.36 -31.16 17.14
CA ALA A 1003 -3.12 -30.79 16.46
C ALA A 1003 -3.02 -31.42 15.05
N VAL A 1004 -3.41 -32.69 14.90
CA VAL A 1004 -3.45 -33.40 13.61
C VAL A 1004 -4.50 -32.78 12.66
N LEU A 1005 -5.68 -32.43 13.17
CA LEU A 1005 -6.73 -31.77 12.40
C LEU A 1005 -6.28 -30.40 11.90
N ILE A 1006 -5.66 -29.58 12.76
CA ILE A 1006 -5.09 -28.28 12.35
C ILE A 1006 -4.00 -28.47 11.30
N ALA A 1007 -3.06 -29.40 11.51
CA ALA A 1007 -1.98 -29.65 10.56
C ALA A 1007 -2.50 -30.04 9.18
N SER A 1008 -3.51 -30.92 9.12
CA SER A 1008 -4.16 -31.32 7.88
C SER A 1008 -4.86 -30.15 7.19
N LYS A 1009 -5.62 -29.36 7.96
CA LYS A 1009 -6.31 -28.16 7.46
C LYS A 1009 -5.32 -27.14 6.91
N ARG A 1010 -4.28 -26.77 7.67
CA ARG A 1010 -3.29 -25.76 7.25
C ARG A 1010 -2.44 -26.22 6.06
N LEU A 1011 -2.15 -27.52 5.95
CA LEU A 1011 -1.53 -28.09 4.76
C LEU A 1011 -2.43 -27.96 3.52
N ASN A 1012 -3.75 -28.15 3.66
CA ASN A 1012 -4.70 -27.93 2.58
C ASN A 1012 -4.85 -26.44 2.22
N ASP A 1013 -4.81 -25.55 3.22
CA ASP A 1013 -4.72 -24.11 2.99
C ASP A 1013 -3.48 -23.75 2.17
N TYR A 1014 -2.32 -24.33 2.48
CA TYR A 1014 -1.10 -24.08 1.72
C TYR A 1014 -1.21 -24.58 0.27
N LYS A 1015 -1.75 -25.79 0.04
CA LYS A 1015 -2.04 -26.29 -1.31
C LYS A 1015 -2.98 -25.35 -2.07
N THR A 1016 -4.03 -24.88 -1.41
CA THR A 1016 -5.00 -23.95 -2.00
C THR A 1016 -4.33 -22.61 -2.35
N ALA A 1017 -3.43 -22.12 -1.50
CA ALA A 1017 -2.67 -20.90 -1.77
C ALA A 1017 -1.78 -21.05 -3.01
N LEU A 1018 -1.12 -22.20 -3.18
CA LEU A 1018 -0.32 -22.51 -4.38
C LEU A 1018 -1.17 -22.58 -5.65
N ILE A 1019 -2.34 -23.20 -5.59
CA ILE A 1019 -3.29 -23.28 -6.71
C ILE A 1019 -3.79 -21.89 -7.12
N ASN A 1020 -4.05 -21.01 -6.15
CA ASN A 1020 -4.64 -19.69 -6.39
C ASN A 1020 -3.65 -18.59 -6.83
N ARG A 1021 -2.35 -18.90 -6.99
CA ARG A 1021 -1.36 -17.90 -7.41
C ARG A 1021 -1.67 -17.35 -8.80
N SER A 1022 -1.37 -16.07 -9.04
CA SER A 1022 -1.48 -15.49 -10.39
C SER A 1022 -0.40 -16.07 -11.33
N VAL A 1023 0.79 -16.34 -10.79
CA VAL A 1023 1.90 -17.00 -11.48
C VAL A 1023 1.93 -18.47 -11.12
N GLN A 1024 1.73 -19.34 -12.11
CA GLN A 1024 1.67 -20.80 -11.94
C GLN A 1024 2.97 -21.51 -12.36
N SER A 1025 3.87 -20.79 -13.05
CA SER A 1025 5.19 -21.28 -13.49
C SER A 1025 6.20 -21.36 -12.33
N ILE A 1026 5.76 -21.93 -11.21
CA ILE A 1026 6.54 -22.09 -9.99
C ILE A 1026 7.29 -23.41 -10.04
N ASN A 1027 8.60 -23.37 -9.85
CA ASN A 1027 9.46 -24.55 -9.90
C ASN A 1027 9.99 -24.85 -8.49
N SER A 1028 9.09 -25.19 -7.55
CA SER A 1028 9.44 -25.49 -6.15
C SER A 1028 9.21 -26.96 -5.80
N MET A 1029 9.95 -27.84 -6.49
CA MET A 1029 9.77 -29.30 -6.36
C MET A 1029 9.97 -29.80 -4.91
N GLY A 1030 10.93 -29.27 -4.15
CA GLY A 1030 11.13 -29.68 -2.76
C GLY A 1030 9.96 -29.31 -1.84
N SER A 1031 9.25 -28.20 -2.10
CA SER A 1031 8.03 -27.89 -1.35
C SER A 1031 6.91 -28.88 -1.69
N THR A 1032 6.83 -29.36 -2.93
CA THR A 1032 5.91 -30.44 -3.30
C THR A 1032 6.26 -31.74 -2.58
N VAL A 1033 7.55 -32.11 -2.48
CA VAL A 1033 8.00 -33.29 -1.71
C VAL A 1033 7.58 -33.19 -0.25
N TRP A 1034 7.85 -32.04 0.39
CA TRP A 1034 7.45 -31.79 1.77
C TRP A 1034 5.92 -31.89 1.94
N ILE A 1035 5.13 -31.33 1.00
CA ILE A 1035 3.67 -31.44 1.03
C ILE A 1035 3.20 -32.90 0.92
N ILE A 1036 3.81 -33.71 0.06
CA ILE A 1036 3.48 -35.13 -0.11
C ILE A 1036 3.79 -35.89 1.19
N GLU A 1037 4.95 -35.67 1.77
CA GLU A 1037 5.36 -36.28 3.04
C GLU A 1037 4.38 -35.94 4.16
N GLN A 1038 4.11 -34.65 4.38
CA GLN A 1038 3.18 -34.21 5.42
C GLN A 1038 1.75 -34.67 5.15
N SER A 1039 1.34 -34.78 3.89
CA SER A 1039 0.02 -35.34 3.53
C SER A 1039 -0.09 -36.81 3.92
N ARG A 1040 0.98 -37.59 3.75
CA ARG A 1040 1.03 -39.00 4.15
C ARG A 1040 0.99 -39.13 5.67
N ILE A 1041 1.80 -38.34 6.39
CA ILE A 1041 1.82 -38.31 7.86
C ILE A 1041 0.44 -37.95 8.42
N ASN A 1042 -0.14 -36.84 7.95
CA ASN A 1042 -1.45 -36.39 8.40
C ASN A 1042 -2.55 -37.41 8.07
N ARG A 1043 -2.52 -38.04 6.88
CA ARG A 1043 -3.49 -39.08 6.51
C ARG A 1043 -3.42 -40.30 7.43
N ALA A 1044 -2.21 -40.76 7.76
CA ALA A 1044 -2.02 -41.89 8.67
C ALA A 1044 -2.52 -41.55 10.08
N ALA A 1045 -2.20 -40.35 10.58
CA ALA A 1045 -2.66 -39.88 11.89
C ALA A 1045 -4.19 -39.70 11.95
N LEU A 1046 -4.81 -39.20 10.88
CA LEU A 1046 -6.27 -39.00 10.78
C LEU A 1046 -7.07 -40.30 10.73
N ALA A 1047 -6.47 -41.44 10.36
CA ALA A 1047 -7.18 -42.71 10.27
C ALA A 1047 -7.83 -43.15 11.60
N GLN A 1048 -7.29 -42.67 12.74
CA GLN A 1048 -7.79 -42.94 14.09
C GLN A 1048 -8.61 -41.77 14.68
N VAL A 1049 -8.81 -40.69 13.92
CA VAL A 1049 -9.52 -39.48 14.37
C VAL A 1049 -10.98 -39.57 13.93
N PRO A 1050 -11.96 -39.50 14.86
CA PRO A 1050 -13.38 -39.53 14.51
C PRO A 1050 -13.77 -38.41 13.53
N CYS A 1051 -14.69 -38.69 12.61
CA CYS A 1051 -15.20 -37.69 11.67
C CYS A 1051 -16.01 -36.61 12.40
N VAL A 1052 -15.59 -35.35 12.28
CA VAL A 1052 -16.29 -34.22 12.93
C VAL A 1052 -17.68 -34.00 12.37
N ASP A 1053 -17.90 -34.29 11.08
CA ASP A 1053 -19.22 -34.11 10.46
C ASP A 1053 -20.27 -35.01 11.11
N LYS A 1054 -19.89 -36.21 11.54
CA LYS A 1054 -20.80 -37.11 12.27
C LYS A 1054 -21.12 -36.57 13.66
N GLN A 1055 -20.14 -35.99 14.36
CA GLN A 1055 -20.37 -35.36 15.67
C GLN A 1055 -21.27 -34.13 15.53
N LEU A 1056 -21.02 -33.28 14.54
CA LEU A 1056 -21.86 -32.12 14.24
C LEU A 1056 -23.30 -32.55 13.94
N ALA A 1057 -23.50 -33.54 13.07
CA ALA A 1057 -24.84 -34.04 12.73
C ALA A 1057 -25.56 -34.64 13.94
N THR A 1058 -24.84 -35.30 14.85
CA THR A 1058 -25.39 -35.84 16.10
C THR A 1058 -25.89 -34.71 17.01
N LEU A 1059 -25.10 -33.63 17.17
CA LEU A 1059 -25.48 -32.47 17.96
C LEU A 1059 -26.69 -31.74 17.35
N VAL A 1060 -26.67 -31.51 16.03
CA VAL A 1060 -27.78 -30.90 15.28
C VAL A 1060 -29.05 -31.76 15.39
N GLY A 1061 -28.93 -33.08 15.24
CA GLY A 1061 -30.04 -34.02 15.36
C GLY A 1061 -30.65 -34.01 16.76
N ARG A 1062 -29.83 -33.94 17.81
CA ARG A 1062 -30.29 -33.81 19.20
C ARG A 1062 -31.03 -32.49 19.44
N GLU A 1063 -30.50 -31.37 18.94
CA GLU A 1063 -31.17 -30.06 19.02
C GLU A 1063 -32.55 -30.13 18.35
N PHE A 1064 -32.63 -30.78 17.18
CA PHE A 1064 -33.88 -30.92 16.43
C PHE A 1064 -34.92 -31.83 17.12
N THR A 1065 -34.50 -32.98 17.68
CA THR A 1065 -35.44 -33.87 18.38
C THR A 1065 -35.96 -33.25 19.68
N GLN A 1066 -35.14 -32.44 20.36
CA GLN A 1066 -35.58 -31.66 21.52
C GLN A 1066 -36.61 -30.60 21.15
N GLU A 1067 -36.43 -29.92 20.02
CA GLU A 1067 -37.42 -28.95 19.51
C GLU A 1067 -38.73 -29.60 19.04
N LEU A 1068 -38.71 -30.83 18.54
CA LEU A 1068 -39.94 -31.56 18.16
C LEU A 1068 -40.71 -32.12 19.37
N ALA A 1069 -40.01 -32.37 20.48
CA ALA A 1069 -40.58 -32.95 21.69
C ALA A 1069 -41.14 -31.90 22.67
N GLY A 1070 -40.79 -30.62 22.50
CA GLY A 1070 -41.30 -29.48 23.28
C GLY A 1070 -42.27 -28.65 22.46
#